data_AF-A0A949AGR2-F1
#
_entry.id   AF-A0A949AGR2-F1
#
_cell.length_a   1.000
_cell.length_b   1.000
_cell.length_c   1.000
_cell.angle_alpha   90.00
_cell.angle_beta   90.00
_cell.angle_gamma   90.00
#
_symmetry.space_group_name_H-M   'P 1'
#
loop_
_entity.id
_entity.type
_entity.pdbx_description
1 polymer ?
#
loop_
_entity_poly.entity_id
_entity_poly.type
_entity_poly.pdbx_seq_one_letter_code
_entity_poly.pdbx_strand_id
1 'polypeptide(L)'
;MKKYRFLFTGGGTGGHVYPNLAIFEALKEKYPDGEFLYIGTKKGSEAAIIRALPQPMEFVHVPSRGLPQNLRSAKTFFALAAIFFGALKSFFILRKFKPDIIIGSGGYVAAPVLLAAALLKIKVFIHEQNAVPGRLNLFVARFATRIGIAFPSTASFFESSKVIETGYPLRRSIRRSGEENNREKFNIPPSSRVLFIFSGSMGARTINRAAAAIIPRLLSLPNLFVIMSTGKAYGKDYKAYDDTVKILEQKGYPPEIEGRLLLREYFDHIAEIYAMSDLVVSRAGAGAIQEITVMGLPAVLVPKIDLPADHQILNAREIEKIGGARVLYEESGGGRKKNEIFLAPDAFYNAIEAIIGAPDQLGAMRKNLLAVNRPDSTAIILNAVEGIIAKNHGQEREIRVFYLQAVEEEKNLELPFAHTSVGNTFLSDVILENIGTSVRFEISFLNDEEQSVFIRRRQGRVQLNDREITGLTSLKPDDRIGVEGRTYIFKSYLEKTRANNHDDMAGTGKKGSAAAAMASLLLGFGREIAAAALFGAGKAMDVFSIARTVVGFLSRLLGSSAMKKAFMPIFSRLFQRGPRKKAWEAASPLVTCTLLLSLLFTAAGILFAPAIIGFLFPGLAAHGLSMDAGHMTRILFPGLFLGTLAAVLAGYLRLFSKSASVGLAAQLYAAGTILGIFLFQSGSGSFSLAYGVLFGYFLQTLFLLPLLLKTISRPALEFSFHPSLKINSSLGRKYATRLAPVGLGGVLTRSPALVDKFVASSLRVGSLSYLYFAMEIFRLPFVLIAKTINRAILRDFSESTALLDKDKTKKFFIDGIRINLFLLAPASILMVTLAKPIVSLLLERFNFSAQAVSNTALALQFYAIGLIGWGIHNLTTRFFAARLENRTSMFLDFFLLAFHVPLVILLARTPLQFAGIALATSISYLTFALVRVAVVRHKLRRDGVTVAYGEILSAAGKTLSACLLMVMAIIEAKFVFKRIQFNSPTIENIIFCVSLTFMGTAIYFLSSLIFKNTGILIFKKRGGSSRPGVPISLLSPFRFMETVSANPEFYKTEFRYKINLYLSNPNWEIKNIGIKLIGLFKEKSKSAFLVNMLTAGQGNGFMRRNALIALKAINHWNAETKELLLRLLKDGYFEVRAAALDYLGHHISESEYGELQKTFQRRLDHGSVDEKIACLRLMARKGDLSDLPGLQRLYLHSNSLIREEVLELLYSFYRRNLLNGAEIKDLVQQVLITSDHLTPEFRIKSIINRIYKEIDQP
;
A
#
# COMPACT_ATOMS: atom_id res chain seq x y z
N MET A 1 -1.04 44.06 6.48
CA MET A 1 -1.12 42.66 6.94
C MET A 1 -1.25 41.72 5.75
N LYS A 2 -0.69 40.51 5.80
CA LYS A 2 -0.76 39.56 4.67
C LYS A 2 -2.17 38.98 4.57
N LYS A 3 -2.82 39.14 3.42
CA LYS A 3 -4.17 38.59 3.15
C LYS A 3 -4.09 37.07 2.97
N TYR A 4 -4.73 36.30 3.84
CA TYR A 4 -4.76 34.84 3.74
C TYR A 4 -5.89 34.37 2.82
N ARG A 5 -5.63 33.30 2.06
CA ARG A 5 -6.60 32.68 1.13
C ARG A 5 -6.95 31.26 1.56
N PHE A 6 -8.18 31.06 2.01
CA PHE A 6 -8.68 29.78 2.49
C PHE A 6 -9.65 29.17 1.47
N LEU A 7 -9.44 27.89 1.14
CA LEU A 7 -10.33 27.15 0.26
C LEU A 7 -10.97 25.99 1.00
N PHE A 8 -12.29 25.87 0.93
CA PHE A 8 -13.06 24.77 1.51
C PHE A 8 -13.59 23.84 0.43
N THR A 9 -13.61 22.55 0.72
CA THR A 9 -14.25 21.57 -0.14
C THR A 9 -14.78 20.38 0.67
N GLY A 10 -15.90 19.86 0.22
CA GLY A 10 -16.62 18.77 0.87
C GLY A 10 -18.08 18.82 0.48
N GLY A 11 -18.79 17.69 0.50
CA GLY A 11 -20.18 17.69 0.08
C GLY A 11 -20.79 16.34 -0.24
N GLY A 12 -22.01 16.38 -0.75
CA GLY A 12 -22.87 15.21 -0.97
C GLY A 12 -23.90 14.98 0.15
N THR A 13 -23.59 15.37 1.39
CA THR A 13 -24.56 15.49 2.49
C THR A 13 -24.18 16.67 3.40
N GLY A 14 -25.13 17.16 4.20
CA GLY A 14 -24.87 18.24 5.18
C GLY A 14 -23.77 17.89 6.19
N GLY A 15 -23.58 16.60 6.52
CA GLY A 15 -22.57 16.14 7.48
C GLY A 15 -21.13 16.44 7.08
N HIS A 16 -20.85 16.63 5.78
CA HIS A 16 -19.53 17.10 5.31
C HIS A 16 -19.49 18.63 5.10
N VAL A 17 -20.63 19.32 5.09
CA VAL A 17 -20.66 20.78 4.87
C VAL A 17 -20.52 21.55 6.17
N TYR A 18 -21.26 21.14 7.21
CA TYR A 18 -21.29 21.85 8.49
C TYR A 18 -19.95 21.92 9.24
N PRO A 19 -19.07 20.89 9.22
CA PRO A 19 -17.73 21.01 9.80
C PRO A 19 -16.89 22.10 9.15
N ASN A 20 -16.93 22.19 7.81
CA ASN A 20 -16.24 23.25 7.08
C ASN A 20 -16.82 24.63 7.42
N LEU A 21 -18.13 24.72 7.63
CA LEU A 21 -18.78 25.97 7.99
C LEU A 21 -18.34 26.47 9.39
N ALA A 22 -18.29 25.56 10.37
CA ALA A 22 -17.80 25.88 11.71
C ALA A 22 -16.34 26.35 11.69
N ILE A 23 -15.49 25.72 10.88
CA ILE A 23 -14.10 26.16 10.69
C ILE A 23 -14.02 27.51 9.98
N PHE A 24 -14.88 27.74 8.98
CA PHE A 24 -14.98 29.02 8.27
C PHE A 24 -15.37 30.17 9.20
N GLU A 25 -16.43 30.01 9.99
CA GLU A 25 -16.91 31.04 10.94
C GLU A 25 -15.77 31.49 11.86
N ALA A 26 -15.03 30.53 12.41
CA ALA A 26 -13.93 30.81 13.32
C ALA A 26 -12.71 31.44 12.62
N LEU A 27 -12.40 31.03 11.38
CA LEU A 27 -11.34 31.66 10.58
C LEU A 27 -11.70 33.07 10.13
N LYS A 28 -12.97 33.34 9.81
CA LYS A 28 -13.44 34.67 9.40
C LYS A 28 -13.43 35.66 10.57
N GLU A 29 -13.76 35.21 11.77
CA GLU A 29 -13.65 36.00 13.01
C GLU A 29 -12.19 36.38 13.30
N LYS A 30 -11.26 35.41 13.15
CA LYS A 30 -9.83 35.65 13.40
C LYS A 30 -9.11 36.40 12.26
N TYR A 31 -9.55 36.21 11.02
CA TYR A 31 -8.99 36.85 9.82
C TYR A 31 -10.08 37.55 9.01
N PRO A 32 -10.55 38.74 9.45
CA PRO A 32 -11.62 39.48 8.78
C PRO A 32 -11.31 39.79 7.31
N ASP A 33 -10.05 40.09 7.00
CA ASP A 33 -9.58 40.43 5.65
C ASP A 33 -9.31 39.20 4.75
N GLY A 34 -9.49 37.97 5.25
CA GLY A 34 -9.22 36.75 4.49
C GLY A 34 -10.12 36.59 3.25
N GLU A 35 -9.61 35.93 2.21
CA GLU A 35 -10.39 35.50 1.03
C GLU A 35 -10.83 34.04 1.21
N PHE A 36 -12.11 33.77 1.00
CA PHE A 36 -12.73 32.48 1.29
C PHE A 36 -13.47 31.95 0.06
N LEU A 37 -13.09 30.76 -0.39
CA LEU A 37 -13.67 30.09 -1.57
C LEU A 37 -14.15 28.68 -1.22
N TYR A 38 -15.39 28.35 -1.58
CA TYR A 38 -15.92 26.98 -1.48
C TYR A 38 -15.99 26.33 -2.86
N ILE A 39 -15.45 25.12 -2.99
CA ILE A 39 -15.59 24.30 -4.20
C ILE A 39 -16.49 23.10 -3.93
N GLY A 40 -17.64 23.07 -4.64
CA GLY A 40 -18.68 22.04 -4.52
C GLY A 40 -19.21 21.53 -5.86
N THR A 41 -20.33 20.81 -5.85
CA THR A 41 -21.07 20.43 -7.07
C THR A 41 -22.28 21.33 -7.30
N LYS A 42 -22.74 21.45 -8.55
CA LYS A 42 -23.85 22.35 -8.92
C LYS A 42 -25.19 21.99 -8.25
N LYS A 43 -25.45 20.70 -8.00
CA LYS A 43 -26.72 20.16 -7.48
C LYS A 43 -26.60 19.58 -6.06
N GLY A 44 -25.45 19.68 -5.41
CA GLY A 44 -25.25 19.10 -4.08
C GLY A 44 -25.83 19.99 -2.98
N SER A 45 -26.07 19.40 -1.80
CA SER A 45 -26.57 20.11 -0.61
C SER A 45 -25.67 21.27 -0.21
N GLU A 46 -24.36 21.17 -0.49
CA GLU A 46 -23.39 22.25 -0.25
C GLU A 46 -23.74 23.54 -0.99
N ALA A 47 -24.28 23.47 -2.20
CA ALA A 47 -24.60 24.67 -2.99
C ALA A 47 -25.73 25.48 -2.35
N ALA A 48 -26.74 24.80 -1.79
CA ALA A 48 -27.85 25.45 -1.08
C ALA A 48 -27.39 26.02 0.26
N ILE A 49 -26.64 25.24 1.06
CA ILE A 49 -26.18 25.65 2.38
C ILE A 49 -25.26 26.87 2.29
N ILE A 50 -24.27 26.87 1.38
CA ILE A 50 -23.30 27.97 1.26
C ILE A 50 -23.94 29.25 0.73
N ARG A 51 -24.94 29.16 -0.15
CA ARG A 51 -25.66 30.34 -0.67
C ARG A 51 -26.61 30.98 0.33
N ALA A 52 -27.11 30.19 1.29
CA ALA A 52 -27.99 30.67 2.35
C ALA A 52 -27.22 31.25 3.55
N LEU A 53 -25.88 31.34 3.48
CA LEU A 53 -25.09 31.89 4.57
C LEU A 53 -25.32 33.41 4.70
N PRO A 54 -25.47 33.94 5.92
CA PRO A 54 -25.56 35.37 6.15
C PRO A 54 -24.30 36.13 5.70
N GLN A 55 -23.15 35.46 5.69
CA GLN A 55 -21.87 36.03 5.28
C GLN A 55 -21.48 35.54 3.88
N PRO A 56 -21.09 36.43 2.96
CA PRO A 56 -20.77 36.05 1.59
C PRO A 56 -19.49 35.21 1.51
N MET A 57 -19.61 34.01 0.94
CA MET A 57 -18.50 33.13 0.56
C MET A 57 -18.62 32.79 -0.93
N GLU A 58 -17.53 32.95 -1.68
CA GLU A 58 -17.54 32.62 -3.10
C GLU A 58 -17.76 31.11 -3.29
N PHE A 59 -18.69 30.70 -4.16
CA PHE A 59 -18.96 29.29 -4.45
C PHE A 59 -18.71 28.96 -5.91
N VAL A 60 -17.80 28.01 -6.16
CA VAL A 60 -17.49 27.52 -7.51
C VAL A 60 -17.83 26.04 -7.63
N HIS A 61 -18.47 25.66 -8.74
CA HIS A 61 -18.87 24.28 -8.96
C HIS A 61 -17.89 23.52 -9.85
N VAL A 62 -17.62 22.25 -9.51
CA VAL A 62 -16.85 21.30 -10.32
C VAL A 62 -17.66 20.02 -10.55
N PRO A 63 -17.50 19.35 -11.72
CA PRO A 63 -18.12 18.05 -11.92
C PRO A 63 -17.50 17.02 -10.98
N SER A 64 -18.35 16.29 -10.25
CA SER A 64 -17.96 15.14 -9.44
C SER A 64 -19.16 14.22 -9.25
N ARG A 65 -18.91 12.91 -9.13
CA ARG A 65 -19.93 11.86 -8.90
C ARG A 65 -19.40 10.81 -7.93
N GLY A 66 -20.31 10.23 -7.13
CA GLY A 66 -19.99 9.08 -6.29
C GLY A 66 -19.65 7.85 -7.11
N LEU A 67 -18.66 7.07 -6.67
CA LEU A 67 -18.27 5.80 -7.31
C LEU A 67 -19.32 4.72 -7.00
N PRO A 68 -19.89 4.05 -8.02
CA PRO A 68 -20.78 2.90 -7.81
C PRO A 68 -20.05 1.75 -7.10
N GLN A 69 -20.80 0.92 -6.37
CA GLN A 69 -20.23 -0.27 -5.72
C GLN A 69 -19.75 -1.32 -6.75
N ASN A 70 -20.39 -1.41 -7.91
CA ASN A 70 -20.01 -2.34 -8.97
C ASN A 70 -19.02 -1.70 -9.96
N LEU A 71 -17.74 -2.06 -9.84
CA LEU A 71 -16.65 -1.53 -10.65
C LEU A 71 -16.74 -1.88 -12.15
N ARG A 72 -17.54 -2.88 -12.54
CA ARG A 72 -17.71 -3.30 -13.95
C ARG A 72 -18.84 -2.59 -14.69
N SER A 73 -19.59 -1.70 -14.03
CA SER A 73 -20.70 -0.96 -14.67
C SER A 73 -20.18 0.23 -15.50
N ALA A 74 -20.84 0.53 -16.63
CA ALA A 74 -20.62 1.75 -17.40
C ALA A 74 -20.78 3.03 -16.55
N LYS A 75 -21.58 2.99 -15.47
CA LYS A 75 -21.72 4.09 -14.51
C LYS A 75 -20.40 4.45 -13.80
N THR A 76 -19.50 3.48 -13.62
CA THR A 76 -18.18 3.69 -13.02
C THR A 76 -17.26 4.48 -13.96
N PHE A 77 -17.32 4.20 -15.27
CA PHE A 77 -16.60 4.99 -16.27
C PHE A 77 -17.05 6.45 -16.25
N PHE A 78 -18.35 6.73 -16.25
CA PHE A 78 -18.87 8.10 -16.16
C PHE A 78 -18.50 8.80 -14.84
N ALA A 79 -18.46 8.07 -13.73
CA ALA A 79 -18.01 8.63 -12.45
C ALA A 79 -16.52 9.01 -12.47
N LEU A 80 -15.66 8.15 -13.03
CA LEU A 80 -14.23 8.43 -13.21
C LEU A 80 -13.98 9.59 -14.17
N ALA A 81 -14.71 9.65 -15.29
CA ALA A 81 -14.64 10.76 -16.23
C ALA A 81 -15.04 12.09 -15.55
N ALA A 82 -16.12 12.10 -14.77
CA ALA A 82 -16.54 13.30 -14.02
C ALA A 82 -15.46 13.76 -13.03
N ILE A 83 -14.83 12.83 -12.29
CA ILE A 83 -13.72 13.15 -11.37
C ILE A 83 -12.50 13.69 -12.14
N PHE A 84 -12.18 13.13 -13.31
CA PHE A 84 -11.06 13.59 -14.14
C PHE A 84 -11.26 15.03 -14.65
N PHE A 85 -12.40 15.32 -15.28
CA PHE A 85 -12.73 16.68 -15.72
C PHE A 85 -12.89 17.63 -14.53
N GLY A 86 -13.37 17.12 -13.39
CA GLY A 86 -13.43 17.86 -12.13
C GLY A 86 -12.05 18.30 -11.68
N ALA A 87 -11.09 17.38 -11.66
CA ALA A 87 -9.71 17.66 -11.27
C ALA A 87 -9.03 18.65 -12.23
N LEU A 88 -9.31 18.55 -13.53
CA LEU A 88 -8.80 19.50 -14.53
C LEU A 88 -9.36 20.91 -14.29
N LYS A 89 -10.67 21.04 -14.04
CA LYS A 89 -11.30 22.34 -13.71
C LYS A 89 -10.76 22.89 -12.39
N SER A 90 -10.65 22.05 -11.35
CA SER A 90 -10.05 22.40 -10.07
C SER A 90 -8.61 22.88 -10.21
N PHE A 91 -7.80 22.29 -11.10
CA PHE A 91 -6.43 22.71 -11.35
C PHE A 91 -6.34 24.18 -11.80
N PHE A 92 -7.20 24.60 -12.73
CA PHE A 92 -7.24 25.99 -13.19
C PHE A 92 -7.75 26.95 -12.10
N ILE A 93 -8.79 26.56 -11.35
CA ILE A 93 -9.32 27.36 -10.23
C ILE A 93 -8.23 27.56 -9.16
N LEU A 94 -7.56 26.49 -8.75
CA LEU A 94 -6.49 26.53 -7.75
C LEU A 94 -5.30 27.39 -8.20
N ARG A 95 -4.97 27.37 -9.50
CA ARG A 95 -3.91 28.20 -10.07
C ARG A 95 -4.27 29.69 -10.12
N LYS A 96 -5.56 30.02 -10.32
CA LYS A 96 -6.08 31.40 -10.29
C LYS A 96 -6.18 31.93 -8.86
N PHE A 97 -6.83 31.18 -7.98
CA PHE A 97 -7.08 31.57 -6.58
C PHE A 97 -5.79 31.55 -5.74
N LYS A 98 -4.89 30.59 -5.97
CA LYS A 98 -3.64 30.39 -5.20
C LYS A 98 -3.88 30.32 -3.68
N PRO A 99 -4.65 29.33 -3.18
CA PRO A 99 -4.95 29.22 -1.76
C PRO A 99 -3.69 28.93 -0.93
N ASP A 100 -3.61 29.53 0.27
CA ASP A 100 -2.56 29.23 1.25
C ASP A 100 -2.79 27.84 1.88
N ILE A 101 -4.06 27.46 2.06
CA ILE A 101 -4.48 26.15 2.56
C ILE A 101 -5.84 25.72 1.97
N ILE A 102 -5.99 24.42 1.77
CA ILE A 102 -7.26 23.79 1.43
C ILE A 102 -7.75 22.99 2.65
N ILE A 103 -9.00 23.21 3.05
CA ILE A 103 -9.68 22.53 4.15
C ILE A 103 -10.73 21.59 3.55
N GLY A 104 -10.54 20.30 3.80
CA GLY A 104 -11.40 19.23 3.27
C GLY A 104 -12.09 18.45 4.38
N SER A 105 -13.41 18.32 4.33
CA SER A 105 -14.20 17.53 5.28
C SER A 105 -14.67 16.17 4.71
N GLY A 106 -14.35 15.90 3.44
CA GLY A 106 -14.66 14.64 2.76
C GLY A 106 -15.89 14.65 1.87
N GLY A 107 -16.39 13.45 1.55
CA GLY A 107 -17.43 13.24 0.53
C GLY A 107 -16.88 13.25 -0.91
N TYR A 108 -17.61 12.64 -1.85
CA TYR A 108 -17.13 12.45 -3.24
C TYR A 108 -16.79 13.78 -3.95
N VAL A 109 -17.35 14.89 -3.46
CA VAL A 109 -17.15 16.24 -3.97
C VAL A 109 -15.72 16.74 -3.78
N ALA A 110 -15.06 16.36 -2.68
CA ALA A 110 -13.69 16.80 -2.38
C ALA A 110 -12.62 16.13 -3.26
N ALA A 111 -12.91 14.97 -3.86
CA ALA A 111 -11.96 14.17 -4.62
C ALA A 111 -11.21 14.95 -5.74
N PRO A 112 -11.89 15.60 -6.71
CA PRO A 112 -11.22 16.33 -7.78
C PRO A 112 -10.34 17.49 -7.27
N VAL A 113 -10.79 18.21 -6.24
CA VAL A 113 -10.10 19.36 -5.67
C VAL A 113 -8.80 18.92 -4.99
N LEU A 114 -8.87 17.87 -4.17
CA LEU A 114 -7.71 17.34 -3.46
C LEU A 114 -6.70 16.67 -4.41
N LEU A 115 -7.16 16.03 -5.50
CA LEU A 115 -6.29 15.52 -6.56
C LEU A 115 -5.54 16.64 -7.27
N ALA A 116 -6.23 17.73 -7.63
CA ALA A 116 -5.60 18.91 -8.23
C ALA A 116 -4.63 19.60 -7.26
N ALA A 117 -4.99 19.68 -5.97
CA ALA A 117 -4.13 20.21 -4.91
C ALA A 117 -2.83 19.41 -4.78
N ALA A 118 -2.91 18.08 -4.85
CA ALA A 118 -1.73 17.19 -4.79
C ALA A 118 -0.76 17.44 -5.96
N LEU A 119 -1.30 17.70 -7.17
CA LEU A 119 -0.49 18.05 -8.34
C LEU A 119 0.21 19.41 -8.19
N LEU A 120 -0.51 20.39 -7.62
CA LEU A 120 0.00 21.74 -7.37
C LEU A 120 0.83 21.87 -6.08
N LYS A 121 0.89 20.81 -5.27
CA LYS A 121 1.54 20.76 -3.95
C LYS A 121 1.01 21.83 -2.98
N ILE A 122 -0.29 22.06 -3.02
CA ILE A 122 -0.97 22.96 -2.09
C ILE A 122 -1.16 22.22 -0.75
N LYS A 123 -1.04 22.93 0.36
CA LYS A 123 -1.22 22.37 1.71
C LYS A 123 -2.69 22.01 1.92
N VAL A 124 -2.93 20.82 2.47
CA VAL A 124 -4.28 20.29 2.68
C VAL A 124 -4.43 19.90 4.15
N PHE A 125 -5.44 20.46 4.81
CA PHE A 125 -5.94 19.97 6.08
C PHE A 125 -7.22 19.18 5.82
N ILE A 126 -7.25 17.93 6.29
CA ILE A 126 -8.46 17.11 6.22
C ILE A 126 -9.04 16.98 7.62
N HIS A 127 -10.36 17.09 7.75
CA HIS A 127 -11.07 16.74 8.96
C HIS A 127 -11.95 15.51 8.71
N GLU A 128 -11.80 14.47 9.52
CA GLU A 128 -12.64 13.26 9.50
C GLU A 128 -13.57 13.25 10.71
N GLN A 129 -14.87 13.27 10.42
CA GLN A 129 -15.92 13.36 11.44
C GLN A 129 -16.36 11.99 11.97
N ASN A 130 -16.11 10.91 11.23
CA ASN A 130 -16.65 9.59 11.56
C ASN A 130 -15.60 8.71 12.26
N ALA A 131 -16.08 7.77 13.08
CA ALA A 131 -15.28 6.76 13.77
C ALA A 131 -14.56 5.81 12.80
N VAL A 132 -15.13 5.62 11.60
CA VAL A 132 -14.46 4.97 10.47
C VAL A 132 -14.39 5.96 9.33
N PRO A 133 -13.23 6.19 8.73
CA PRO A 133 -13.09 7.17 7.67
C PRO A 133 -13.75 6.71 6.39
N GLY A 134 -14.32 7.66 5.65
CA GLY A 134 -14.87 7.40 4.33
C GLY A 134 -13.80 6.85 3.37
N ARG A 135 -14.18 5.97 2.43
CA ARG A 135 -13.25 5.39 1.43
C ARG A 135 -12.45 6.45 0.68
N LEU A 136 -13.07 7.59 0.39
CA LEU A 136 -12.37 8.69 -0.24
C LEU A 136 -11.37 9.35 0.71
N ASN A 137 -11.77 9.67 1.95
CA ASN A 137 -10.88 10.26 2.96
C ASN A 137 -9.65 9.38 3.18
N LEU A 138 -9.82 8.06 3.27
CA LEU A 138 -8.72 7.09 3.26
C LEU A 138 -7.80 7.21 2.04
N PHE A 139 -8.38 7.38 0.85
CA PHE A 139 -7.61 7.52 -0.38
C PHE A 139 -6.83 8.83 -0.42
N VAL A 140 -7.46 9.96 -0.10
CA VAL A 140 -6.87 11.31 -0.20
C VAL A 140 -6.01 11.69 1.01
N ALA A 141 -6.16 11.02 2.15
CA ALA A 141 -5.34 11.19 3.36
C ALA A 141 -3.83 11.10 3.08
N ARG A 142 -3.42 10.31 2.08
CA ARG A 142 -2.02 10.22 1.65
C ARG A 142 -1.43 11.55 1.17
N PHE A 143 -2.29 12.48 0.74
CA PHE A 143 -1.93 13.81 0.23
C PHE A 143 -2.20 14.92 1.25
N ALA A 144 -2.83 14.60 2.38
CA ALA A 144 -3.07 15.55 3.45
C ALA A 144 -1.77 15.91 4.18
N THR A 145 -1.63 17.17 4.56
CA THR A 145 -0.53 17.66 5.41
C THR A 145 -0.78 17.31 6.87
N ARG A 146 -2.03 17.46 7.32
CA ARG A 146 -2.53 17.03 8.63
C ARG A 146 -3.97 16.55 8.50
N ILE A 147 -4.34 15.66 9.41
CA ILE A 147 -5.67 15.05 9.47
C ILE A 147 -6.20 15.25 10.88
N GLY A 148 -7.21 16.11 11.03
CA GLY A 148 -8.00 16.21 12.26
C GLY A 148 -9.00 15.06 12.34
N ILE A 149 -9.08 14.40 13.48
CA ILE A 149 -10.06 13.33 13.73
C ILE A 149 -10.98 13.70 14.90
N ALA A 150 -12.26 13.31 14.78
CA ALA A 150 -13.25 13.49 15.84
C ALA A 150 -13.23 12.37 16.89
N PHE A 151 -13.00 11.12 16.47
CA PHE A 151 -12.95 9.95 17.36
C PHE A 151 -11.52 9.40 17.43
N PRO A 152 -10.98 9.10 18.63
CA PRO A 152 -9.65 8.50 18.77
C PRO A 152 -9.48 7.18 18.00
N SER A 153 -10.53 6.36 17.93
CA SER A 153 -10.56 5.10 17.16
C SER A 153 -10.17 5.29 15.68
N THR A 154 -10.48 6.47 15.12
CA THR A 154 -10.18 6.84 13.73
C THR A 154 -8.67 6.93 13.46
N ALA A 155 -7.84 7.18 14.48
CA ALA A 155 -6.39 7.33 14.32
C ALA A 155 -5.73 6.11 13.66
N SER A 156 -6.22 4.91 13.96
CA SER A 156 -5.70 3.63 13.45
C SER A 156 -5.74 3.48 11.93
N PHE A 157 -6.56 4.28 11.23
CA PHE A 157 -6.74 4.22 9.78
C PHE A 157 -5.73 5.08 9.00
N PHE A 158 -5.07 6.02 9.68
CA PHE A 158 -4.20 7.02 9.08
C PHE A 158 -2.75 6.86 9.56
N GLU A 159 -1.81 7.59 8.94
CA GLU A 159 -0.43 7.62 9.39
C GLU A 159 -0.33 8.46 10.67
N SER A 160 0.15 7.86 11.77
CA SER A 160 0.20 8.50 13.10
C SER A 160 0.88 9.87 13.09
N SER A 161 1.90 10.06 12.26
CA SER A 161 2.61 11.34 12.11
C SER A 161 1.77 12.48 11.55
N LYS A 162 0.63 12.20 10.91
CA LYS A 162 -0.27 13.18 10.27
C LYS A 162 -1.55 13.44 11.06
N VAL A 163 -1.89 12.55 11.99
CA VAL A 163 -3.15 12.59 12.75
C VAL A 163 -3.03 13.58 13.91
N ILE A 164 -4.09 14.35 14.13
CA ILE A 164 -4.29 15.19 15.31
C ILE A 164 -5.70 14.90 15.80
N GLU A 165 -5.84 14.57 17.08
CA GLU A 165 -7.15 14.47 17.72
C GLU A 165 -7.70 15.87 17.96
N THR A 166 -8.55 16.30 17.03
CA THR A 166 -9.11 17.65 17.05
C THR A 166 -10.47 17.70 17.70
N GLY A 167 -11.19 16.58 17.82
CA GLY A 167 -12.63 16.61 18.10
C GLY A 167 -13.42 17.07 16.87
N TYR A 168 -14.72 17.37 17.05
CA TYR A 168 -15.62 17.83 15.99
C TYR A 168 -15.85 19.36 16.07
N PRO A 169 -15.64 20.12 14.98
CA PRO A 169 -15.87 21.56 14.98
C PRO A 169 -17.38 21.85 15.02
N LEU A 170 -17.82 22.51 16.08
CA LEU A 170 -19.22 22.88 16.28
C LEU A 170 -19.52 24.27 15.74
N ARG A 171 -20.77 24.44 15.28
CA ARG A 171 -21.29 25.75 14.84
C ARG A 171 -21.39 26.69 16.02
N ARG A 172 -21.20 27.99 15.77
CA ARG A 172 -21.24 29.02 16.82
C ARG A 172 -22.54 29.02 17.63
N SER A 173 -23.67 28.74 16.97
CA SER A 173 -25.00 28.73 17.62
C SER A 173 -25.10 27.71 18.74
N ILE A 174 -24.61 26.48 18.54
CA ILE A 174 -24.60 25.41 19.56
C ILE A 174 -23.69 25.78 20.73
N ARG A 175 -22.53 26.41 20.46
CA ARG A 175 -21.58 26.79 21.52
C ARG A 175 -22.10 27.90 22.44
N ARG A 176 -22.94 28.81 21.94
CA ARG A 176 -23.45 29.96 22.70
C ARG A 176 -24.71 29.69 23.50
N SER A 177 -25.52 28.70 23.11
CA SER A 177 -26.86 28.48 23.66
C SER A 177 -26.89 27.66 24.95
N GLY A 178 -25.72 27.40 25.56
CA GLY A 178 -25.63 26.77 26.88
C GLY A 178 -26.14 27.65 28.04
N GLU A 179 -26.48 28.92 27.79
CA GLU A 179 -26.80 29.90 28.85
C GLU A 179 -28.25 30.44 28.80
N GLU A 180 -29.02 30.23 27.73
CA GLU A 180 -30.39 30.78 27.58
C GLU A 180 -31.46 29.67 27.59
N ASN A 181 -32.03 29.37 28.77
CA ASN A 181 -33.10 28.39 28.91
C ASN A 181 -34.48 29.00 28.59
N ASN A 182 -34.88 28.96 27.32
CA ASN A 182 -36.11 29.59 26.82
C ASN A 182 -37.38 28.71 26.96
N ARG A 183 -37.58 28.00 28.09
CA ARG A 183 -38.74 27.10 28.31
C ARG A 183 -40.09 27.80 28.18
N GLU A 184 -40.17 29.07 28.57
CA GLU A 184 -41.37 29.90 28.48
C GLU A 184 -41.80 30.14 27.03
N LYS A 185 -40.85 30.37 26.10
CA LYS A 185 -41.11 30.58 24.67
C LYS A 185 -41.84 29.40 24.01
N PHE A 186 -41.73 28.20 24.59
CA PHE A 186 -42.32 26.97 24.08
C PHE A 186 -43.44 26.41 24.98
N ASN A 187 -43.93 27.19 25.95
CA ASN A 187 -44.96 26.77 26.91
C ASN A 187 -44.62 25.45 27.63
N ILE A 188 -43.34 25.25 27.98
CA ILE A 188 -42.88 24.04 28.67
C ILE A 188 -43.01 24.26 30.19
N PRO A 189 -43.75 23.41 30.93
CA PRO A 189 -43.87 23.55 32.38
C PRO A 189 -42.51 23.40 33.09
N PRO A 190 -42.19 24.20 34.13
CA PRO A 190 -40.88 24.17 34.80
C PRO A 190 -40.49 22.80 35.37
N SER A 191 -41.46 22.04 35.90
CA SER A 191 -41.27 20.71 36.48
C SER A 191 -41.20 19.56 35.46
N SER A 192 -41.45 19.84 34.18
CA SER A 192 -41.48 18.80 33.15
C SER A 192 -40.09 18.41 32.67
N ARG A 193 -39.89 17.10 32.50
CA ARG A 193 -38.79 16.53 31.72
C ARG A 193 -39.08 16.73 30.25
N VAL A 194 -38.06 17.07 29.47
CA VAL A 194 -38.19 17.31 28.03
C VAL A 194 -37.52 16.19 27.24
N LEU A 195 -38.31 15.45 26.46
CA LEU A 195 -37.84 14.45 25.52
C LEU A 195 -37.86 15.04 24.11
N PHE A 196 -36.69 15.13 23.47
CA PHE A 196 -36.59 15.60 22.08
C PHE A 196 -36.30 14.45 21.11
N ILE A 197 -37.25 14.18 20.21
CA ILE A 197 -37.16 13.15 19.18
C ILE A 197 -36.92 13.82 17.82
N PHE A 198 -35.74 13.59 17.23
CA PHE A 198 -35.46 14.07 15.87
C PHE A 198 -34.62 13.07 15.09
N SER A 199 -34.64 13.18 13.75
CA SER A 199 -33.96 12.19 12.90
C SER A 199 -33.07 12.80 11.81
N GLY A 200 -32.57 14.01 12.06
CA GLY A 200 -31.75 14.81 11.15
C GLY A 200 -32.58 15.62 10.14
N SER A 201 -31.93 16.47 9.34
CA SER A 201 -32.64 17.43 8.46
C SER A 201 -33.51 16.80 7.38
N MET A 202 -33.19 15.58 6.94
CA MET A 202 -33.99 14.81 5.99
C MET A 202 -35.01 13.87 6.67
N GLY A 203 -34.98 13.73 7.99
CA GLY A 203 -35.85 12.79 8.70
C GLY A 203 -35.50 11.30 8.53
N ALA A 204 -36.10 10.44 9.37
CA ALA A 204 -36.04 8.98 9.27
C ALA A 204 -37.42 8.36 9.50
N ARG A 205 -37.94 7.74 8.45
CA ARG A 205 -39.26 7.08 8.44
C ARG A 205 -39.45 6.07 9.56
N THR A 206 -38.43 5.26 9.83
CA THR A 206 -38.43 4.23 10.88
C THR A 206 -38.61 4.82 12.28
N ILE A 207 -37.86 5.88 12.59
CA ILE A 207 -37.97 6.60 13.87
C ILE A 207 -39.31 7.32 13.96
N ASN A 208 -39.70 8.07 12.92
CA ASN A 208 -40.92 8.87 12.97
C ASN A 208 -42.17 8.00 13.22
N ARG A 209 -42.25 6.85 12.53
CA ARG A 209 -43.36 5.90 12.71
C ARG A 209 -43.34 5.20 14.08
N ALA A 210 -42.16 4.79 14.55
CA ALA A 210 -42.02 4.19 15.87
C ALA A 210 -42.35 5.19 16.98
N ALA A 211 -41.93 6.46 16.84
CA ALA A 211 -42.27 7.54 17.75
C ALA A 211 -43.79 7.78 17.78
N ALA A 212 -44.42 7.96 16.62
CA ALA A 212 -45.87 8.12 16.53
C ALA A 212 -46.65 6.93 17.14
N ALA A 213 -46.11 5.71 17.02
CA ALA A 213 -46.70 4.53 17.64
C ALA A 213 -46.67 4.54 19.18
N ILE A 214 -45.64 5.14 19.78
CA ILE A 214 -45.43 5.15 21.24
C ILE A 214 -45.87 6.45 21.94
N ILE A 215 -46.19 7.53 21.20
CA ILE A 215 -46.68 8.80 21.77
C ILE A 215 -47.79 8.58 22.82
N PRO A 216 -48.83 7.74 22.60
CA PRO A 216 -49.87 7.52 23.60
C PRO A 216 -49.32 7.02 24.95
N ARG A 217 -48.32 6.13 24.92
CA ARG A 217 -47.65 5.58 26.11
C ARG A 217 -46.66 6.56 26.74
N LEU A 218 -46.05 7.45 25.95
CA LEU A 218 -45.18 8.50 26.48
C LEU A 218 -46.03 9.56 27.20
N LEU A 219 -47.17 9.92 26.63
CA LEU A 219 -48.11 10.88 27.21
C LEU A 219 -48.88 10.34 28.42
N SER A 220 -48.75 9.06 28.79
CA SER A 220 -49.23 8.56 30.09
C SER A 220 -48.21 8.75 31.21
N LEU A 221 -46.95 9.10 30.90
CA LEU A 221 -45.94 9.38 31.93
C LEU A 221 -46.19 10.78 32.55
N PRO A 222 -46.18 10.91 33.89
CA PRO A 222 -46.36 12.20 34.54
C PRO A 222 -45.16 13.11 34.26
N ASN A 223 -45.40 14.43 34.16
CA ASN A 223 -44.35 15.45 34.03
C ASN A 223 -43.39 15.27 32.84
N LEU A 224 -43.88 14.76 31.70
CA LEU A 224 -43.13 14.62 30.45
C LEU A 224 -43.67 15.58 29.36
N PHE A 225 -42.77 16.32 28.72
CA PHE A 225 -43.02 17.13 27.54
C PHE A 225 -42.25 16.52 26.35
N VAL A 226 -42.94 16.23 25.25
CA VAL A 226 -42.32 15.61 24.06
C VAL A 226 -42.22 16.64 22.93
N ILE A 227 -41.01 16.90 22.46
CA ILE A 227 -40.74 17.69 21.25
C ILE A 227 -40.36 16.72 20.13
N MET A 228 -40.99 16.83 18.97
CA MET A 228 -40.71 15.95 17.83
C MET A 228 -40.44 16.74 16.54
N SER A 229 -39.35 16.39 15.85
CA SER A 229 -39.02 16.89 14.50
C SER A 229 -38.99 15.77 13.47
N THR A 230 -39.82 15.88 12.43
CA THR A 230 -39.99 14.83 11.41
C THR A 230 -38.98 14.93 10.25
N GLY A 231 -38.41 16.11 9.99
CA GLY A 231 -37.45 16.40 8.93
C GLY A 231 -38.09 16.79 7.58
N LYS A 232 -37.31 17.45 6.71
CA LYS A 232 -37.76 18.03 5.43
C LYS A 232 -37.80 17.03 4.25
N ALA A 233 -37.98 15.73 4.49
CA ALA A 233 -38.01 14.76 3.38
C ALA A 233 -39.29 14.89 2.54
N TYR A 234 -39.10 15.17 1.25
CA TYR A 234 -40.15 15.19 0.23
C TYR A 234 -39.82 14.20 -0.91
N GLY A 235 -40.65 13.17 -1.07
CA GLY A 235 -40.65 12.26 -2.23
C GLY A 235 -42.04 12.15 -2.85
N LYS A 236 -42.15 11.56 -4.06
CA LYS A 236 -43.44 11.37 -4.75
C LYS A 236 -44.48 10.62 -3.90
N ASP A 237 -44.04 9.66 -3.08
CA ASP A 237 -44.90 8.77 -2.28
C ASP A 237 -44.71 8.88 -0.76
N TYR A 238 -43.90 9.83 -0.28
CA TYR A 238 -43.61 9.98 1.15
C TYR A 238 -43.27 11.43 1.51
N LYS A 239 -44.07 12.01 2.41
CA LYS A 239 -43.83 13.29 3.09
C LYS A 239 -43.77 13.02 4.59
N ALA A 240 -42.64 13.35 5.22
CA ALA A 240 -42.35 12.89 6.58
C ALA A 240 -43.31 13.47 7.64
N TYR A 241 -43.64 14.76 7.55
CA TYR A 241 -44.58 15.40 8.47
C TYR A 241 -46.00 14.80 8.32
N ASP A 242 -46.54 14.81 7.11
CA ASP A 242 -47.88 14.31 6.80
C ASP A 242 -48.08 12.82 7.19
N ASP A 243 -47.10 11.95 6.91
CA ASP A 243 -47.17 10.52 7.31
C ASP A 243 -47.22 10.36 8.83
N THR A 244 -46.50 11.21 9.57
CA THR A 244 -46.45 11.16 11.05
C THR A 244 -47.74 11.68 11.66
N VAL A 245 -48.24 12.84 11.19
CA VAL A 245 -49.50 13.44 11.65
C VAL A 245 -50.67 12.50 11.41
N LYS A 246 -50.74 11.89 10.22
CA LYS A 246 -51.78 10.91 9.89
C LYS A 246 -51.84 9.73 10.88
N ILE A 247 -50.68 9.24 11.33
CA ILE A 247 -50.61 8.13 12.31
C ILE A 247 -51.08 8.58 13.70
N LEU A 248 -50.79 9.84 14.09
CA LEU A 248 -51.22 10.40 15.37
C LEU A 248 -52.72 10.70 15.40
N GLU A 249 -53.26 11.28 14.33
CA GLU A 249 -54.69 11.55 14.18
C GLU A 249 -55.51 10.25 14.21
N GLN A 250 -55.04 9.18 13.55
CA GLN A 250 -55.64 7.84 13.63
C GLN A 250 -55.69 7.27 15.05
N LYS A 251 -54.84 7.76 15.94
CA LYS A 251 -54.77 7.36 17.35
C LYS A 251 -55.47 8.35 18.28
N GLY A 252 -56.07 9.43 17.75
CA GLY A 252 -56.77 10.45 18.53
C GLY A 252 -55.87 11.50 19.19
N TYR A 253 -54.63 11.71 18.70
CA TYR A 253 -53.71 12.70 19.25
C TYR A 253 -53.40 13.80 18.23
N PRO A 254 -53.66 15.10 18.53
CA PRO A 254 -53.28 16.20 17.66
C PRO A 254 -51.75 16.41 17.64
N PRO A 255 -51.19 17.07 16.60
CA PRO A 255 -49.75 17.32 16.49
C PRO A 255 -49.20 18.26 17.57
N GLU A 256 -50.07 19.02 18.25
CA GLU A 256 -49.73 19.89 19.37
C GLU A 256 -50.72 19.67 20.51
N ILE A 257 -50.18 19.46 21.71
CA ILE A 257 -50.94 19.39 22.96
C ILE A 257 -50.22 20.33 23.93
N GLU A 258 -50.91 21.38 24.36
CA GLU A 258 -50.35 22.38 25.26
C GLU A 258 -49.75 21.72 26.52
N GLY A 259 -48.52 22.12 26.87
CA GLY A 259 -47.80 21.56 28.01
C GLY A 259 -47.36 20.10 27.89
N ARG A 260 -47.60 19.40 26.76
CA ARG A 260 -47.33 17.94 26.64
C ARG A 260 -46.65 17.50 25.33
N LEU A 261 -47.05 18.04 24.17
CA LEU A 261 -46.54 17.59 22.86
C LEU A 261 -46.37 18.77 21.89
N LEU A 262 -45.20 18.84 21.24
CA LEU A 262 -44.90 19.80 20.18
C LEU A 262 -44.28 19.10 18.96
N LEU A 263 -45.05 18.92 17.89
CA LEU A 263 -44.56 18.35 16.63
C LEU A 263 -44.33 19.44 15.57
N ARG A 264 -43.13 19.48 15.00
CA ARG A 264 -42.77 20.38 13.89
C ARG A 264 -42.08 19.61 12.76
N GLU A 265 -42.10 20.18 11.56
CA GLU A 265 -41.34 19.62 10.44
C GLU A 265 -39.83 19.76 10.72
N TYR A 266 -39.37 20.97 11.06
CA TYR A 266 -37.95 21.27 11.28
C TYR A 266 -37.80 22.48 12.21
N PHE A 267 -36.73 22.49 13.03
CA PHE A 267 -36.38 23.62 13.89
C PHE A 267 -35.11 24.29 13.38
N ASP A 268 -35.18 25.55 12.96
CA ASP A 268 -34.01 26.30 12.48
C ASP A 268 -33.03 26.64 13.61
N HIS A 269 -33.55 26.89 14.82
CA HIS A 269 -32.78 27.16 16.05
C HIS A 269 -32.73 25.93 16.97
N ILE A 270 -32.30 24.77 16.45
CA ILE A 270 -32.23 23.50 17.20
C ILE A 270 -31.41 23.59 18.51
N ALA A 271 -30.51 24.57 18.59
CA ALA A 271 -29.67 24.83 19.75
C ALA A 271 -30.49 25.15 21.02
N GLU A 272 -31.57 25.94 20.87
CA GLU A 272 -32.52 26.24 21.96
C GLU A 272 -33.22 24.96 22.43
N ILE A 273 -33.59 24.08 21.48
CA ILE A 273 -34.26 22.81 21.79
C ILE A 273 -33.32 21.88 22.57
N TYR A 274 -32.05 21.79 22.17
CA TYR A 274 -31.04 21.03 22.91
C TYR A 274 -30.87 21.54 24.33
N ALA A 275 -30.79 22.86 24.54
CA ALA A 275 -30.59 23.46 25.87
C ALA A 275 -31.73 23.10 26.85
N MET A 276 -32.96 22.96 26.35
CA MET A 276 -34.12 22.63 27.18
C MET A 276 -34.32 21.12 27.40
N SER A 277 -33.67 20.26 26.60
CA SER A 277 -33.89 18.82 26.57
C SER A 277 -33.22 18.08 27.73
N ASP A 278 -33.90 17.07 28.28
CA ASP A 278 -33.36 16.14 29.28
C ASP A 278 -32.86 14.83 28.63
N LEU A 279 -33.56 14.35 27.60
CA LEU A 279 -33.23 13.13 26.85
C LEU A 279 -33.46 13.38 25.35
N VAL A 280 -32.54 12.90 24.53
CA VAL A 280 -32.61 13.06 23.06
C VAL A 280 -32.72 11.70 22.37
N VAL A 281 -33.66 11.56 21.44
CA VAL A 281 -33.64 10.46 20.47
C VAL A 281 -33.12 11.01 19.15
N SER A 282 -32.05 10.40 18.63
CA SER A 282 -31.50 10.82 17.34
C SER A 282 -30.99 9.69 16.46
N ARG A 283 -30.88 9.99 15.17
CA ARG A 283 -30.08 9.21 14.23
C ARG A 283 -28.60 9.39 14.55
N ALA A 284 -27.83 8.32 14.42
CA ALA A 284 -26.40 8.30 14.73
C ALA A 284 -25.50 8.99 13.68
N GLY A 285 -25.88 10.17 13.20
CA GLY A 285 -25.03 11.01 12.35
C GLY A 285 -23.89 11.64 13.15
N ALA A 286 -22.69 11.75 12.56
CA ALA A 286 -21.52 12.27 13.25
C ALA A 286 -21.74 13.67 13.86
N GLY A 287 -22.36 14.59 13.10
CA GLY A 287 -22.65 15.94 13.60
C GLY A 287 -23.64 15.95 14.77
N ALA A 288 -24.76 15.23 14.66
CA ALA A 288 -25.77 15.15 15.73
C ALA A 288 -25.20 14.54 17.00
N ILE A 289 -24.45 13.43 16.89
CA ILE A 289 -23.77 12.79 18.03
C ILE A 289 -22.84 13.78 18.74
N GLN A 290 -22.06 14.54 17.97
CA GLN A 290 -21.09 15.47 18.54
C GLN A 290 -21.78 16.68 19.18
N GLU A 291 -22.84 17.21 18.58
CA GLU A 291 -23.69 18.24 19.20
C GLU A 291 -24.28 17.75 20.53
N ILE A 292 -24.87 16.55 20.55
CA ILE A 292 -25.41 15.89 21.75
C ILE A 292 -24.33 15.70 22.83
N THR A 293 -23.14 15.25 22.43
CA THR A 293 -22.01 14.98 23.35
C THR A 293 -21.53 16.27 24.01
N VAL A 294 -21.37 17.35 23.23
CA VAL A 294 -20.91 18.63 23.77
C VAL A 294 -21.96 19.28 24.68
N MET A 295 -23.24 19.13 24.35
CA MET A 295 -24.33 19.60 25.21
C MET A 295 -24.55 18.70 26.44
N GLY A 296 -23.84 17.57 26.56
CA GLY A 296 -24.00 16.63 27.65
C GLY A 296 -25.40 16.01 27.72
N LEU A 297 -26.07 15.84 26.57
CA LEU A 297 -27.45 15.35 26.50
C LEU A 297 -27.46 13.82 26.44
N PRO A 298 -27.98 13.12 27.46
CA PRO A 298 -28.22 11.68 27.37
C PRO A 298 -29.04 11.35 26.12
N ALA A 299 -28.71 10.27 25.43
CA ALA A 299 -29.35 9.96 24.16
C ALA A 299 -29.73 8.49 23.94
N VAL A 300 -30.80 8.30 23.18
CA VAL A 300 -31.12 7.04 22.50
C VAL A 300 -30.75 7.19 21.02
N LEU A 301 -29.76 6.43 20.56
CA LEU A 301 -29.23 6.55 19.21
C LEU A 301 -29.71 5.39 18.33
N VAL A 302 -30.28 5.72 17.17
CA VAL A 302 -30.77 4.74 16.20
C VAL A 302 -29.97 4.85 14.88
N PRO A 303 -28.94 4.02 14.64
CA PRO A 303 -28.16 4.06 13.39
C PRO A 303 -28.90 3.46 12.20
N LYS A 304 -28.50 3.80 10.95
CA LYS A 304 -29.14 3.22 9.73
C LYS A 304 -28.59 1.85 9.51
N ILE A 305 -29.48 0.96 9.15
CA ILE A 305 -29.15 -0.20 8.37
C ILE A 305 -28.97 0.23 6.89
N ASP A 306 -28.01 -0.36 6.17
CA ASP A 306 -27.66 -0.09 4.76
C ASP A 306 -26.84 1.15 4.41
N LEU A 307 -26.09 1.76 5.35
CA LEU A 307 -25.07 2.76 4.98
C LEU A 307 -23.73 2.10 4.63
N PRO A 308 -23.00 2.60 3.60
CA PRO A 308 -21.67 2.10 3.28
C PRO A 308 -20.75 2.11 4.50
N ALA A 309 -20.12 0.98 4.80
CA ALA A 309 -19.13 0.79 5.89
C ALA A 309 -19.63 1.12 7.31
N ASP A 310 -20.94 1.08 7.55
CA ASP A 310 -21.55 1.11 8.90
C ASP A 310 -21.15 2.30 9.78
N HIS A 311 -20.74 3.42 9.15
CA HIS A 311 -20.17 4.56 9.86
C HIS A 311 -21.06 5.07 11.01
N GLN A 312 -22.38 5.08 10.83
CA GLN A 312 -23.32 5.51 11.89
C GLN A 312 -23.40 4.53 13.06
N ILE A 313 -23.33 3.21 12.81
CA ILE A 313 -23.36 2.22 13.89
C ILE A 313 -22.12 2.40 14.76
N LEU A 314 -20.95 2.56 14.14
CA LEU A 314 -19.70 2.72 14.87
C LEU A 314 -19.67 4.05 15.63
N ASN A 315 -20.14 5.15 15.04
CA ASN A 315 -20.30 6.41 15.76
C ASN A 315 -21.19 6.25 17.02
N ALA A 316 -22.33 5.57 16.89
CA ALA A 316 -23.25 5.36 18.03
C ALA A 316 -22.60 4.53 19.15
N ARG A 317 -21.85 3.49 18.77
CA ARG A 317 -21.17 2.61 19.73
C ARG A 317 -20.03 3.28 20.48
N GLU A 318 -19.32 4.22 19.87
CA GLU A 318 -18.29 4.99 20.58
C GLU A 318 -18.91 5.79 21.75
N ILE A 319 -20.15 6.27 21.61
CA ILE A 319 -20.87 6.95 22.69
C ILE A 319 -21.51 5.98 23.69
N GLU A 320 -21.95 4.80 23.23
CA GLU A 320 -22.48 3.76 24.10
C GLU A 320 -21.40 3.20 25.05
N LYS A 321 -20.18 2.98 24.54
CA LYS A 321 -19.05 2.45 25.32
C LYS A 321 -18.69 3.33 26.52
N ILE A 322 -18.80 4.64 26.36
CA ILE A 322 -18.56 5.59 27.44
C ILE A 322 -19.79 5.76 28.35
N GLY A 323 -20.89 5.08 28.07
CA GLY A 323 -22.13 5.16 28.84
C GLY A 323 -22.88 6.47 28.64
N GLY A 324 -22.72 7.16 27.51
CA GLY A 324 -23.40 8.42 27.21
C GLY A 324 -24.68 8.27 26.40
N ALA A 325 -24.89 7.12 25.77
CA ALA A 325 -26.09 6.83 24.99
C ALA A 325 -26.45 5.34 25.03
N ARG A 326 -27.73 5.04 24.78
CA ARG A 326 -28.23 3.67 24.53
C ARG A 326 -28.48 3.49 23.04
N VAL A 327 -27.93 2.44 22.41
CA VAL A 327 -28.10 2.22 20.97
C VAL A 327 -29.24 1.23 20.71
N LEU A 328 -30.17 1.62 19.84
CA LEU A 328 -31.23 0.74 19.36
C LEU A 328 -31.08 0.48 17.88
N TYR A 329 -31.14 -0.78 17.49
CA TYR A 329 -30.99 -1.19 16.10
C TYR A 329 -32.35 -1.34 15.43
N GLU A 330 -32.43 -0.96 14.16
CA GLU A 330 -33.57 -1.31 13.31
C GLU A 330 -33.60 -2.84 13.10
N GLU A 331 -34.79 -3.40 12.88
CA GLU A 331 -35.00 -4.82 12.66
C GLU A 331 -35.59 -5.07 11.27
N SER A 332 -35.30 -6.24 10.70
CA SER A 332 -35.89 -6.68 9.43
C SER A 332 -37.02 -7.67 9.73
N GLY A 333 -38.24 -7.35 9.27
CA GLY A 333 -39.40 -8.20 9.47
C GLY A 333 -39.33 -9.50 8.67
N GLY A 334 -39.67 -10.62 9.31
CA GLY A 334 -39.78 -11.94 8.67
C GLY A 334 -41.11 -12.20 7.96
N GLY A 335 -42.04 -11.23 7.94
CA GLY A 335 -43.41 -11.38 7.45
C GLY A 335 -43.56 -11.47 5.92
N ARG A 336 -44.82 -11.58 5.45
CA ARG A 336 -45.19 -11.77 4.03
C ARG A 336 -44.71 -10.66 3.07
N LYS A 337 -44.42 -9.45 3.56
CA LYS A 337 -43.74 -8.39 2.79
C LYS A 337 -42.22 -8.53 2.93
N LYS A 338 -41.55 -8.98 1.87
CA LYS A 338 -40.08 -9.10 1.83
C LYS A 338 -39.41 -7.76 2.21
N ASN A 339 -38.50 -7.81 3.19
CA ASN A 339 -37.49 -6.79 3.50
C ASN A 339 -37.99 -5.45 4.10
N GLU A 340 -39.09 -5.41 4.85
CA GLU A 340 -39.45 -4.19 5.60
C GLU A 340 -38.52 -4.00 6.81
N ILE A 341 -37.89 -2.82 6.90
CA ILE A 341 -37.04 -2.40 8.03
C ILE A 341 -37.90 -1.53 8.96
N PHE A 342 -37.95 -1.87 10.25
CA PHE A 342 -38.71 -1.14 11.25
C PHE A 342 -37.93 -0.98 12.56
N LEU A 343 -38.33 -0.05 13.41
CA LEU A 343 -37.85 0.04 14.80
C LEU A 343 -38.95 -0.50 15.70
N ALA A 344 -38.66 -1.53 16.50
CA ALA A 344 -39.64 -2.18 17.35
C ALA A 344 -40.20 -1.18 18.40
N PRO A 345 -41.51 -0.88 18.39
CA PRO A 345 -42.09 0.14 19.27
C PRO A 345 -41.89 -0.14 20.77
N ASP A 346 -42.02 -1.40 21.20
CA ASP A 346 -41.85 -1.76 22.61
C ASP A 346 -40.40 -1.59 23.09
N ALA A 347 -39.43 -2.05 22.30
CA ALA A 347 -38.02 -1.86 22.62
C ALA A 347 -37.65 -0.36 22.64
N PHE A 348 -38.27 0.43 21.76
CA PHE A 348 -38.07 1.87 21.69
C PHE A 348 -38.65 2.59 22.91
N TYR A 349 -39.89 2.27 23.30
CA TYR A 349 -40.52 2.82 24.51
C TYR A 349 -39.75 2.44 25.77
N ASN A 350 -39.46 1.14 25.97
CA ASN A 350 -38.77 0.65 27.17
C ASN A 350 -37.37 1.27 27.32
N ALA A 351 -36.70 1.59 26.22
CA ALA A 351 -35.41 2.28 26.27
C ALA A 351 -35.52 3.74 26.73
N ILE A 352 -36.56 4.46 26.29
CA ILE A 352 -36.83 5.82 26.70
C ILE A 352 -37.27 5.85 28.17
N GLU A 353 -38.25 5.02 28.54
CA GLU A 353 -38.81 4.93 29.89
C GLU A 353 -37.73 4.61 30.93
N ALA A 354 -36.89 3.60 30.66
CA ALA A 354 -35.82 3.20 31.58
C ALA A 354 -34.82 4.33 31.87
N ILE A 355 -34.55 5.20 30.88
CA ILE A 355 -33.61 6.30 31.04
C ILE A 355 -34.31 7.49 31.69
N ILE A 356 -35.50 7.86 31.22
CA ILE A 356 -36.20 9.07 31.69
C ILE A 356 -36.75 8.92 33.11
N GLY A 357 -37.09 7.68 33.52
CA GLY A 357 -37.54 7.34 34.86
C GLY A 357 -36.42 7.18 35.89
N ALA A 358 -35.15 7.26 35.48
CA ALA A 358 -33.99 7.07 36.35
C ALA A 358 -33.08 8.32 36.37
N PRO A 359 -33.31 9.29 37.29
CA PRO A 359 -32.54 10.52 37.37
C PRO A 359 -31.03 10.29 37.53
N ASP A 360 -30.63 9.29 38.31
CA ASP A 360 -29.22 8.93 38.52
C ASP A 360 -28.56 8.46 37.21
N GLN A 361 -29.30 7.71 36.39
CA GLN A 361 -28.83 7.25 35.09
C GLN A 361 -28.65 8.43 34.13
N LEU A 362 -29.62 9.36 34.06
CA LEU A 362 -29.48 10.59 33.27
C LEU A 362 -28.26 11.42 33.72
N GLY A 363 -28.07 11.58 35.03
CA GLY A 363 -26.93 12.29 35.61
C GLY A 363 -25.59 11.64 35.26
N ALA A 364 -25.51 10.31 35.36
CA ALA A 364 -24.32 9.54 34.99
C ALA A 364 -24.02 9.65 33.49
N MET A 365 -25.04 9.51 32.62
CA MET A 365 -24.88 9.64 31.16
C MET A 365 -24.39 11.05 30.80
N ARG A 366 -24.97 12.10 31.39
CA ARG A 366 -24.54 13.50 31.20
C ARG A 366 -23.09 13.70 31.63
N LYS A 367 -22.71 13.22 32.83
CA LYS A 367 -21.33 13.29 33.33
C LYS A 367 -20.34 12.62 32.38
N ASN A 368 -20.68 11.44 31.87
CA ASN A 368 -19.82 10.69 30.95
C ASN A 368 -19.65 11.40 29.60
N LEU A 369 -20.72 11.98 29.04
CA LEU A 369 -20.65 12.76 27.80
C LEU A 369 -19.78 14.03 27.97
N LEU A 370 -19.95 14.74 29.09
CA LEU A 370 -19.15 15.93 29.39
C LEU A 370 -17.67 15.58 29.65
N ALA A 371 -17.37 14.40 30.19
CA ALA A 371 -15.99 13.96 30.43
C ALA A 371 -15.17 13.74 29.15
N VAL A 372 -15.82 13.41 28.03
CA VAL A 372 -15.17 13.22 26.73
C VAL A 372 -15.32 14.42 25.79
N ASN A 373 -16.03 15.45 26.24
CA ASN A 373 -16.24 16.67 25.48
C ASN A 373 -14.89 17.38 25.22
N ARG A 374 -14.71 17.87 24.00
CA ARG A 374 -13.59 18.74 23.62
C ARG A 374 -14.12 20.09 23.11
N PRO A 375 -14.49 21.01 24.02
CA PRO A 375 -15.06 22.31 23.64
C PRO A 375 -14.04 23.20 22.89
N ASP A 376 -12.75 22.92 23.05
CA ASP A 376 -11.63 23.57 22.38
C ASP A 376 -11.36 23.04 20.96
N SER A 377 -12.20 22.12 20.45
CA SER A 377 -12.00 21.48 19.14
C SER A 377 -11.70 22.46 18.01
N THR A 378 -12.51 23.52 17.89
CA THR A 378 -12.32 24.56 16.86
C THR A 378 -11.00 25.30 17.05
N ALA A 379 -10.56 25.55 18.29
CA ALA A 379 -9.28 26.19 18.58
C ALA A 379 -8.10 25.29 18.22
N ILE A 380 -8.17 23.98 18.52
CA ILE A 380 -7.15 23.00 18.11
C ILE A 380 -7.05 22.96 16.58
N ILE A 381 -8.18 22.99 15.87
CA ILE A 381 -8.21 22.99 14.40
C ILE A 381 -7.58 24.27 13.84
N LEU A 382 -7.91 25.44 14.39
CA LEU A 382 -7.29 26.72 14.00
C LEU A 382 -5.78 26.68 14.22
N ASN A 383 -5.31 26.23 15.38
CA ASN A 383 -3.89 26.09 15.70
C ASN A 383 -3.19 25.11 14.74
N ALA A 384 -3.86 24.02 14.35
CA ALA A 384 -3.32 23.08 13.37
C ALA A 384 -3.24 23.71 11.98
N VAL A 385 -4.28 24.41 11.53
CA VAL A 385 -4.31 25.15 10.25
C VAL A 385 -3.24 26.24 10.23
N GLU A 386 -3.12 27.01 11.30
CA GLU A 386 -2.09 28.03 11.47
C GLU A 386 -0.71 27.43 11.55
N GLY A 387 -0.50 26.33 12.27
CA GLY A 387 0.77 25.61 12.28
C GLY A 387 1.17 25.12 10.88
N ILE A 388 0.21 24.73 10.04
CA ILE A 388 0.46 24.37 8.64
C ILE A 388 0.85 25.60 7.82
N ILE A 389 0.19 26.73 8.02
CA ILE A 389 0.48 28.01 7.35
C ILE A 389 1.84 28.57 7.81
N ALA A 390 2.05 28.65 9.12
CA ALA A 390 3.21 29.18 9.84
C ALA A 390 4.47 28.33 9.69
N LYS A 391 4.38 27.02 9.45
CA LYS A 391 5.52 26.19 9.00
C LYS A 391 6.16 26.65 7.67
N ASN A 392 5.65 27.70 7.03
CA ASN A 392 6.39 28.47 6.02
C ASN A 392 7.56 29.29 6.59
N HIS A 393 7.56 29.60 7.87
CA HIS A 393 8.68 30.19 8.59
C HIS A 393 9.31 29.06 9.40
N GLY A 394 10.39 28.49 8.89
CA GLY A 394 11.05 27.37 9.53
C GLY A 394 11.51 27.76 10.94
N GLN A 395 10.78 27.31 11.96
CA GLN A 395 11.28 27.33 13.32
C GLN A 395 12.52 26.43 13.38
N GLU A 396 13.64 27.06 13.69
CA GLU A 396 14.90 26.41 14.02
C GLU A 396 14.71 25.72 15.38
N ARG A 397 14.94 24.41 15.43
CA ARG A 397 15.13 23.73 16.71
C ARG A 397 16.63 23.67 16.98
N GLU A 398 17.03 24.13 18.14
CA GLU A 398 18.39 24.01 18.63
C GLU A 398 18.55 22.64 19.31
N ILE A 399 19.41 21.79 18.75
CA ILE A 399 19.77 20.49 19.33
C ILE A 399 21.22 20.62 19.79
N ARG A 400 21.49 20.48 21.09
CA ARG A 400 22.86 20.48 21.61
C ARG A 400 23.47 19.08 21.43
N VAL A 401 24.61 19.00 20.74
CA VAL A 401 25.33 17.76 20.42
C VAL A 401 26.58 17.68 21.28
N PHE A 402 26.84 16.52 21.88
CA PHE A 402 28.01 16.26 22.74
C PHE A 402 28.99 15.30 22.05
N TYR A 403 30.30 15.53 22.16
CA TYR A 403 31.35 14.69 21.57
C TYR A 403 32.63 14.68 22.41
N LEU A 404 33.49 13.68 22.19
CA LEU A 404 34.81 13.59 22.82
C LEU A 404 35.89 13.94 21.79
N GLN A 405 36.75 14.90 22.13
CA GLN A 405 37.89 15.31 21.31
C GLN A 405 39.19 14.78 21.90
N ALA A 406 39.94 13.96 21.17
CA ALA A 406 41.25 13.49 21.64
C ALA A 406 42.25 14.66 21.69
N VAL A 407 43.08 14.72 22.73
CA VAL A 407 44.10 15.77 22.89
C VAL A 407 45.30 15.56 21.96
N GLU A 408 45.65 14.30 21.67
CA GLU A 408 46.87 13.94 20.91
C GLU A 408 46.63 13.68 19.41
N GLU A 409 45.37 13.57 18.95
CA GLU A 409 45.01 13.45 17.53
C GLU A 409 43.82 14.39 17.24
N GLU A 410 43.85 15.20 16.17
CA GLU A 410 42.68 15.99 15.68
C GLU A 410 41.50 15.12 15.16
N LYS A 411 41.30 13.92 15.70
CA LYS A 411 40.13 13.08 15.45
C LYS A 411 39.09 13.32 16.53
N ASN A 412 37.96 13.91 16.13
CA ASN A 412 36.77 13.97 16.96
C ASN A 412 36.09 12.59 16.96
N LEU A 413 35.86 12.04 18.14
CA LEU A 413 35.06 10.84 18.35
C LEU A 413 33.66 11.31 18.72
N GLU A 414 32.79 11.40 17.71
CA GLU A 414 31.36 11.66 17.92
C GLU A 414 30.76 10.47 18.68
N LEU A 415 30.11 10.74 19.81
CA LEU A 415 29.32 9.73 20.51
C LEU A 415 28.06 9.46 19.65
N PRO A 416 27.88 8.24 19.09
CA PRO A 416 26.76 7.97 18.22
C PRO A 416 25.48 7.88 19.05
N PHE A 417 24.68 8.95 19.06
CA PHE A 417 23.30 8.87 19.56
C PHE A 417 22.42 8.27 18.46
N ALA A 418 21.83 7.10 18.72
CA ALA A 418 20.85 6.52 17.82
C ALA A 418 19.63 7.45 17.76
N HIS A 419 19.25 7.91 16.57
CA HIS A 419 18.09 8.77 16.35
C HIS A 419 16.82 8.12 16.91
N THR A 420 16.23 8.67 17.98
CA THR A 420 14.80 8.53 18.24
C THR A 420 14.28 9.64 19.16
N SER A 421 13.09 10.12 18.80
CA SER A 421 12.03 10.80 19.59
C SER A 421 12.34 11.22 21.03
N VAL A 422 12.10 12.51 21.30
CA VAL A 422 11.93 13.16 22.61
C VAL A 422 11.22 12.24 23.60
N GLY A 423 11.82 12.08 24.78
CA GLY A 423 11.24 11.37 25.93
C GLY A 423 11.56 9.88 25.97
N ASN A 424 12.79 9.53 26.36
CA ASN A 424 13.16 8.32 27.09
C ASN A 424 14.67 8.36 27.40
N THR A 425 15.03 8.09 28.66
CA THR A 425 16.40 7.95 29.12
C THR A 425 17.09 6.82 28.34
N PHE A 426 18.14 7.12 27.57
CA PHE A 426 18.88 6.13 26.79
C PHE A 426 20.12 5.64 27.55
N LEU A 427 20.11 4.40 28.05
CA LEU A 427 21.34 3.69 28.35
C LEU A 427 22.06 3.36 27.02
N SER A 428 23.14 4.08 26.68
CA SER A 428 24.02 3.70 25.57
C SER A 428 25.39 3.28 26.10
N ASP A 429 25.74 2.01 25.95
CA ASP A 429 27.12 1.53 26.11
C ASP A 429 27.97 2.09 24.95
N VAL A 430 28.84 3.05 25.24
CA VAL A 430 29.82 3.54 24.26
C VAL A 430 31.03 2.61 24.25
N ILE A 431 31.33 1.96 23.13
CA ILE A 431 32.49 1.09 22.96
C ILE A 431 33.53 1.80 22.07
N LEU A 432 34.70 2.10 22.63
CA LEU A 432 35.83 2.69 21.88
C LEU A 432 36.64 1.58 21.17
N GLU A 433 36.17 1.10 20.02
CA GLU A 433 36.72 -0.08 19.33
C GLU A 433 38.12 0.07 18.68
N ASN A 434 38.94 1.06 19.04
CA ASN A 434 40.25 1.27 18.41
C ASN A 434 41.46 1.15 19.36
N ILE A 435 41.28 0.65 20.59
CA ILE A 435 42.31 0.69 21.65
C ILE A 435 42.60 -0.70 22.26
N GLY A 436 42.01 -1.79 21.75
CA GLY A 436 42.28 -3.14 22.27
C GLY A 436 41.65 -3.46 23.63
N THR A 437 40.91 -2.53 24.24
CA THR A 437 40.13 -2.72 25.46
C THR A 437 38.75 -2.07 25.33
N SER A 438 37.71 -2.76 25.81
CA SER A 438 36.33 -2.26 25.83
C SER A 438 36.06 -1.50 27.13
N VAL A 439 36.10 -0.18 27.08
CA VAL A 439 35.63 0.67 28.19
C VAL A 439 34.15 0.95 27.94
N ARG A 440 33.29 0.59 28.90
CA ARG A 440 31.83 0.83 28.85
C ARG A 440 31.45 1.94 29.82
N PHE A 441 30.73 2.94 29.33
CA PHE A 441 30.15 4.01 30.11
C PHE A 441 28.65 4.05 29.89
N GLU A 442 27.90 4.32 30.95
CA GLU A 442 26.45 4.56 30.92
C GLU A 442 26.20 6.06 30.90
N ILE A 443 25.48 6.55 29.88
CA ILE A 443 25.12 7.96 29.72
C ILE A 443 23.64 8.15 30.01
N SER A 444 23.29 9.02 30.96
CA SER A 444 21.89 9.30 31.34
C SER A 444 21.58 10.79 31.14
N PHE A 445 20.47 11.11 30.47
CA PHE A 445 19.89 12.47 30.40
C PHE A 445 18.74 12.60 31.40
N LEU A 446 18.75 13.63 32.24
CA LEU A 446 17.72 13.79 33.28
C LEU A 446 16.61 14.80 32.94
N ASN A 447 16.91 15.94 32.29
CA ASN A 447 15.87 16.92 31.93
C ASN A 447 16.39 18.01 30.97
N ASP A 448 15.49 18.67 30.23
CA ASP A 448 15.82 19.78 29.29
C ASP A 448 16.41 21.02 30.02
N GLU A 449 16.17 21.16 31.34
CA GLU A 449 16.62 22.32 32.13
C GLU A 449 18.02 22.16 32.75
N GLU A 450 18.46 20.95 33.10
CA GLU A 450 19.73 20.75 33.85
C GLU A 450 20.96 20.43 32.98
N GLN A 451 20.79 20.15 31.67
CA GLN A 451 21.88 19.98 30.69
C GLN A 451 23.08 19.11 31.14
N SER A 452 22.87 18.13 32.03
CA SER A 452 23.91 17.33 32.67
C SER A 452 24.01 15.93 32.06
N VAL A 453 25.22 15.52 31.67
CA VAL A 453 25.53 14.19 31.11
C VAL A 453 26.24 13.40 32.18
N PHE A 454 25.71 12.25 32.61
CA PHE A 454 26.40 11.41 33.61
C PHE A 454 27.22 10.31 32.94
N ILE A 455 28.33 9.91 33.56
CA ILE A 455 29.09 8.72 33.19
C ILE A 455 29.29 7.82 34.41
N ARG A 456 29.18 6.51 34.20
CA ARG A 456 29.54 5.49 35.20
C ARG A 456 30.50 4.49 34.59
N ARG A 457 31.61 4.22 35.30
CA ARG A 457 32.60 3.21 34.93
C ARG A 457 32.02 1.79 35.04
N ARG A 458 32.12 0.98 33.98
CA ARG A 458 31.84 -0.48 34.04
C ARG A 458 33.06 -1.39 33.84
N GLN A 459 34.03 -1.03 32.99
CA GLN A 459 35.27 -1.80 32.73
C GLN A 459 36.41 -0.86 32.27
N GLY A 460 37.68 -1.10 32.67
CA GLY A 460 38.86 -0.25 32.36
C GLY A 460 39.07 0.93 33.32
N ARG A 461 40.26 1.53 33.41
CA ARG A 461 40.57 2.74 34.21
C ARG A 461 40.10 4.00 33.48
N VAL A 462 39.28 4.79 34.17
CA VAL A 462 38.72 6.05 33.67
C VAL A 462 38.98 7.14 34.71
N GLN A 463 39.57 8.24 34.27
CA GLN A 463 39.84 9.42 35.08
C GLN A 463 39.03 10.61 34.54
N LEU A 464 38.47 11.43 35.42
CA LEU A 464 37.88 12.71 35.10
C LEU A 464 38.72 13.80 35.79
N ASN A 465 39.27 14.73 35.00
CA ASN A 465 40.16 15.79 35.49
C ASN A 465 41.22 15.24 36.46
N ASP A 466 41.92 14.18 36.03
CA ASP A 466 42.99 13.49 36.76
C ASP A 466 42.56 12.78 38.06
N ARG A 467 41.25 12.57 38.30
CA ARG A 467 40.70 11.77 39.41
C ARG A 467 40.01 10.51 38.92
N GLU A 468 40.28 9.37 39.54
CA GLU A 468 39.69 8.08 39.14
C GLU A 468 38.19 8.03 39.49
N ILE A 469 37.37 7.62 38.51
CA ILE A 469 35.92 7.53 38.67
C ILE A 469 35.54 6.16 39.23
N THR A 470 34.89 6.14 40.40
CA THR A 470 34.41 4.92 41.07
C THR A 470 32.89 4.75 41.03
N GLY A 471 32.13 5.80 40.66
CA GLY A 471 30.67 5.83 40.65
C GLY A 471 30.04 6.56 39.45
N LEU A 472 28.76 6.93 39.57
CA LEU A 472 28.07 7.80 38.59
C LEU A 472 28.53 9.25 38.82
N THR A 473 29.07 9.92 37.80
CA THR A 473 29.64 11.27 37.91
C THR A 473 29.17 12.14 36.75
N SER A 474 28.84 13.41 36.99
CA SER A 474 28.40 14.33 35.94
C SER A 474 29.59 14.87 35.14
N LEU A 475 29.37 15.04 33.84
CA LEU A 475 30.27 15.67 32.88
C LEU A 475 29.77 17.07 32.55
N LYS A 476 30.71 18.02 32.58
CA LYS A 476 30.55 19.37 32.09
C LYS A 476 31.35 19.55 30.80
N PRO A 477 30.88 20.41 29.87
CA PRO A 477 31.70 20.81 28.74
C PRO A 477 33.09 21.28 29.21
N ASP A 478 34.12 20.85 28.49
CA ASP A 478 35.55 21.02 28.72
C ASP A 478 36.20 20.10 29.77
N ASP A 479 35.45 19.18 30.39
CA ASP A 479 36.04 18.16 31.26
C ASP A 479 37.01 17.25 30.50
N ARG A 480 38.14 16.94 31.14
CA ARG A 480 39.16 16.01 30.64
C ARG A 480 38.86 14.61 31.11
N ILE A 481 38.67 13.70 30.18
CA ILE A 481 38.40 12.29 30.44
C ILE A 481 39.65 11.50 30.01
N GLY A 482 40.38 10.97 30.98
CA GLY A 482 41.49 10.06 30.78
C GLY A 482 40.99 8.62 30.68
N VAL A 483 41.31 7.93 29.59
CA VAL A 483 40.98 6.51 29.40
C VAL A 483 42.25 5.76 29.05
N GLU A 484 42.72 4.88 29.94
CA GLU A 484 43.89 4.01 29.71
C GLU A 484 45.11 4.76 29.10
N GLY A 485 45.45 5.93 29.66
CA GLY A 485 46.63 6.71 29.26
C GLY A 485 46.42 7.72 28.11
N ARG A 486 45.21 7.86 27.57
CA ARG A 486 44.86 8.92 26.58
C ARG A 486 43.84 9.90 27.14
N THR A 487 44.07 11.19 26.89
CA THR A 487 43.18 12.27 27.36
C THR A 487 42.23 12.72 26.27
N TYR A 488 40.94 12.77 26.60
CA TYR A 488 39.85 13.29 25.77
C TYR A 488 39.24 14.52 26.44
N ILE A 489 38.74 15.47 25.66
CA ILE A 489 38.00 16.63 26.17
C ILE A 489 36.53 16.46 25.78
N PHE A 490 35.63 16.56 26.76
CA PHE A 490 34.20 16.55 26.51
C PHE A 490 33.77 17.90 25.95
N LYS A 491 33.23 17.94 24.73
CA LYS A 491 32.81 19.18 24.07
C LYS A 491 31.33 19.11 23.73
N SER A 492 30.69 20.27 23.65
CA SER A 492 29.32 20.38 23.15
C SER A 492 29.19 21.53 22.15
N TYR A 493 28.28 21.40 21.18
CA TYR A 493 27.90 22.50 20.29
C TYR A 493 26.39 22.52 20.07
N LEU A 494 25.82 23.69 19.83
CA LEU A 494 24.40 23.88 19.52
C LEU A 494 24.17 23.78 18.00
N GLU A 495 23.39 22.81 17.58
CA GLU A 495 23.01 22.58 16.19
C GLU A 495 21.59 23.07 15.90
N LYS A 496 21.49 24.16 15.13
CA LYS A 496 20.20 24.68 14.63
C LYS A 496 19.69 23.81 13.48
N THR A 497 18.80 22.89 13.77
CA THR A 497 18.12 22.07 12.75
C THR A 497 16.77 22.67 12.37
N ARG A 498 16.61 23.02 11.09
CA ARG A 498 15.27 23.21 10.51
C ARG A 498 14.67 21.83 10.27
N ALA A 499 13.53 21.57 10.89
CA ALA A 499 12.75 20.36 10.63
C ALA A 499 12.20 20.35 9.20
N ASN A 500 13.05 20.02 8.22
CA ASN A 500 12.57 19.49 6.96
C ASN A 500 12.15 18.04 7.24
N ASN A 501 10.86 17.75 7.08
CA ASN A 501 10.35 16.38 6.97
C ASN A 501 11.08 15.66 5.82
N HIS A 502 12.26 15.11 6.10
CA HIS A 502 13.08 14.41 5.12
C HIS A 502 12.49 13.04 4.76
N ASP A 503 11.54 12.53 5.56
CA ASP A 503 10.89 11.24 5.33
C ASP A 503 9.66 11.30 4.41
N ASP A 504 8.86 12.38 4.44
CA ASP A 504 7.67 12.50 3.57
C ASP A 504 8.01 12.88 2.12
N MET A 505 9.10 13.63 1.88
CA MET A 505 9.58 13.92 0.52
C MET A 505 10.21 12.69 -0.15
N ALA A 506 10.74 11.74 0.63
CA ALA A 506 11.29 10.51 0.10
C ALA A 506 10.18 9.59 -0.45
N GLY A 507 8.98 9.58 0.15
CA GLY A 507 7.86 8.73 -0.30
C GLY A 507 7.19 9.19 -1.59
N THR A 508 6.88 10.48 -1.71
CA THR A 508 6.21 11.06 -2.89
C THR A 508 7.17 11.30 -4.06
N GLY A 509 8.42 11.67 -3.78
CA GLY A 509 9.47 11.79 -4.79
C GLY A 509 9.87 10.46 -5.43
N LYS A 510 9.76 9.34 -4.70
CA LYS A 510 10.09 7.99 -5.22
C LYS A 510 9.09 7.48 -6.27
N LYS A 511 7.78 7.70 -6.09
CA LYS A 511 6.75 7.26 -7.08
C LYS A 511 6.82 8.07 -8.38
N GLY A 512 6.99 9.40 -8.29
CA GLY A 512 7.22 10.24 -9.47
C GLY A 512 8.55 9.93 -10.19
N SER A 513 9.58 9.53 -9.46
CA SER A 513 10.88 9.16 -10.04
C SER A 513 10.84 7.87 -10.87
N ALA A 514 10.03 6.88 -10.51
CA ALA A 514 9.92 5.63 -11.26
C ALA A 514 9.19 5.85 -12.60
N ALA A 515 8.06 6.57 -12.56
CA ALA A 515 7.32 6.96 -13.77
C ALA A 515 8.17 7.85 -14.69
N ALA A 516 8.88 8.83 -14.15
CA ALA A 516 9.79 9.68 -14.94
C ALA A 516 10.95 8.89 -15.56
N ALA A 517 11.47 7.88 -14.87
CA ALA A 517 12.51 6.99 -15.40
C ALA A 517 11.99 6.09 -16.53
N MET A 518 10.75 5.58 -16.40
CA MET A 518 10.10 4.78 -17.44
C MET A 518 9.78 5.63 -18.68
N ALA A 519 9.25 6.85 -18.51
CA ALA A 519 9.03 7.79 -19.60
C ALA A 519 10.36 8.19 -20.30
N SER A 520 11.43 8.39 -19.53
CA SER A 520 12.77 8.65 -20.10
C SER A 520 13.32 7.46 -20.88
N LEU A 521 13.03 6.23 -20.46
CA LEU A 521 13.42 5.02 -21.19
C LEU A 521 12.67 4.92 -22.52
N LEU A 522 11.35 5.13 -22.51
CA LEU A 522 10.51 5.08 -23.70
C LEU A 522 10.90 6.15 -24.72
N LEU A 523 11.07 7.41 -24.29
CA LEU A 523 11.54 8.49 -25.17
C LEU A 523 12.98 8.24 -25.66
N GLY A 524 13.85 7.72 -24.79
CA GLY A 524 15.21 7.37 -25.16
C GLY A 524 15.26 6.29 -26.24
N PHE A 525 14.34 5.32 -26.20
CA PHE A 525 14.18 4.32 -27.24
C PHE A 525 13.51 4.89 -28.50
N GLY A 526 12.56 5.83 -28.35
CA GLY A 526 11.97 6.57 -29.47
C GLY A 526 13.01 7.29 -30.34
N ARG A 527 14.12 7.75 -29.74
CA ARG A 527 15.28 8.25 -30.51
C ARG A 527 15.89 7.17 -31.40
N GLU A 528 16.08 5.96 -30.88
CA GLU A 528 16.67 4.87 -31.66
C GLU A 528 15.74 4.45 -32.81
N ILE A 529 14.42 4.47 -32.59
CA ILE A 529 13.41 4.25 -33.65
C ILE A 529 13.52 5.34 -34.73
N ALA A 530 13.63 6.62 -34.33
CA ALA A 530 13.77 7.72 -35.29
C ALA A 530 15.06 7.59 -36.11
N ALA A 531 16.18 7.24 -35.48
CA ALA A 531 17.44 7.00 -36.18
C ALA A 531 17.37 5.80 -37.14
N ALA A 532 16.75 4.69 -36.70
CA ALA A 532 16.53 3.50 -37.53
C ALA A 532 15.64 3.80 -38.74
N ALA A 533 14.55 4.56 -38.54
CA ALA A 533 13.65 4.95 -39.61
C ALA A 533 14.36 5.80 -40.68
N LEU A 534 15.15 6.79 -40.27
CA LEU A 534 15.78 7.74 -41.19
C LEU A 534 17.03 7.19 -41.88
N PHE A 535 17.83 6.36 -41.20
CA PHE A 535 19.14 5.93 -41.70
C PHE A 535 19.29 4.42 -41.89
N GLY A 536 18.29 3.62 -41.49
CA GLY A 536 18.35 2.17 -41.55
C GLY A 536 19.47 1.56 -40.72
N ALA A 537 19.82 0.31 -40.99
CA ALA A 537 21.03 -0.32 -40.49
C ALA A 537 22.06 -0.45 -41.63
N GLY A 538 23.14 0.32 -41.56
CA GLY A 538 24.14 0.45 -42.62
C GLY A 538 25.21 1.48 -42.27
N LYS A 539 25.92 2.00 -43.30
CA LYS A 539 27.11 2.87 -43.16
C LYS A 539 26.95 4.00 -42.14
N ALA A 540 25.89 4.80 -42.25
CA ALA A 540 25.66 5.94 -41.37
C ALA A 540 25.54 5.54 -39.89
N MET A 541 24.78 4.47 -39.59
CA MET A 541 24.61 3.98 -38.22
C MET A 541 25.84 3.25 -37.70
N ASP A 542 26.60 2.56 -38.55
CA ASP A 542 27.88 1.94 -38.16
C ASP A 542 28.87 3.01 -37.68
N VAL A 543 29.07 4.06 -38.50
CA VAL A 543 29.88 5.25 -38.22
C VAL A 543 29.42 5.92 -36.91
N PHE A 544 28.12 6.20 -36.78
CA PHE A 544 27.55 6.82 -35.58
C PHE A 544 27.74 5.96 -34.33
N SER A 545 27.53 4.64 -34.43
CA SER A 545 27.66 3.74 -33.29
C SER A 545 29.09 3.70 -32.75
N ILE A 546 30.10 3.82 -33.62
CA ILE A 546 31.51 3.87 -33.25
C ILE A 546 31.86 5.23 -32.64
N ALA A 547 31.51 6.32 -33.32
CA ALA A 547 31.75 7.68 -32.85
C ALA A 547 31.16 7.90 -31.44
N ARG A 548 29.93 7.41 -31.22
CA ARG A 548 29.26 7.45 -29.91
C ARG A 548 29.95 6.59 -28.84
N THR A 549 30.60 5.51 -29.24
CA THR A 549 31.31 4.62 -28.30
C THR A 549 32.54 5.30 -27.71
N VAL A 550 33.35 5.94 -28.55
CA VAL A 550 34.55 6.68 -28.14
C VAL A 550 34.19 7.75 -27.12
N VAL A 551 33.26 8.65 -27.47
CA VAL A 551 32.83 9.74 -26.59
C VAL A 551 32.14 9.20 -25.33
N GLY A 552 31.32 8.16 -25.47
CA GLY A 552 30.60 7.53 -24.36
C GLY A 552 31.51 6.82 -23.36
N PHE A 553 32.66 6.31 -23.80
CA PHE A 553 33.66 5.69 -22.93
C PHE A 553 34.32 6.74 -22.01
N LEU A 554 34.79 7.84 -22.59
CA LEU A 554 35.38 8.97 -21.84
C LEU A 554 34.37 9.64 -20.89
N SER A 555 33.11 9.79 -21.34
CA SER A 555 32.03 10.37 -20.51
C SER A 555 31.75 9.59 -19.22
N ARG A 556 32.03 8.28 -19.20
CA ARG A 556 31.85 7.44 -18.00
C ARG A 556 33.02 7.56 -17.03
N LEU A 557 34.22 7.79 -17.55
CA LEU A 557 35.44 7.99 -16.77
C LEU A 557 35.35 9.30 -15.96
N LEU A 558 34.90 10.39 -16.60
CA LEU A 558 34.91 11.74 -16.01
C LEU A 558 33.57 12.19 -15.44
N GLY A 559 32.45 11.76 -16.03
CA GLY A 559 31.13 12.33 -15.76
C GLY A 559 30.32 11.59 -14.69
N SER A 560 29.20 10.99 -15.11
CA SER A 560 28.10 10.61 -14.21
C SER A 560 28.41 9.52 -13.19
N SER A 561 29.42 8.67 -13.42
CA SER A 561 29.80 7.58 -12.51
C SER A 561 30.68 8.08 -11.38
N ALA A 562 31.72 8.85 -11.71
CA ALA A 562 32.60 9.53 -10.77
C ALA A 562 31.79 10.42 -9.82
N MET A 563 30.91 11.26 -10.37
CA MET A 563 30.10 12.17 -9.56
C MET A 563 29.16 11.45 -8.59
N LYS A 564 28.56 10.32 -8.99
CA LYS A 564 27.63 9.58 -8.12
C LYS A 564 28.31 8.71 -7.08
N LYS A 565 29.43 8.07 -7.44
CA LYS A 565 30.09 7.06 -6.61
C LYS A 565 31.21 7.63 -5.73
N ALA A 566 31.88 8.69 -6.16
CA ALA A 566 32.97 9.32 -5.42
C ALA A 566 32.56 10.66 -4.80
N PHE A 567 32.01 11.59 -5.60
CA PHE A 567 31.71 12.96 -5.13
C PHE A 567 30.48 13.02 -4.23
N MET A 568 29.35 12.48 -4.67
CA MET A 568 28.05 12.60 -3.99
C MET A 568 28.08 12.18 -2.50
N PRO A 569 28.66 11.02 -2.12
CA PRO A 569 28.70 10.62 -0.72
C PRO A 569 29.60 11.51 0.14
N ILE A 570 30.68 12.05 -0.43
CA ILE A 570 31.61 12.95 0.27
C ILE A 570 30.95 14.30 0.50
N PHE A 571 30.39 14.89 -0.56
CA PHE A 571 29.68 16.17 -0.47
C PHE A 571 28.48 16.07 0.48
N SER A 572 27.64 15.04 0.34
CA SER A 572 26.47 14.86 1.21
C SER A 572 26.87 14.74 2.68
N ARG A 573 27.98 14.05 2.98
CA ARG A 573 28.47 13.91 4.36
C ARG A 573 28.97 15.23 4.93
N LEU A 574 29.74 16.01 4.15
CA LEU A 574 30.22 17.33 4.58
C LEU A 574 29.10 18.36 4.70
N PHE A 575 28.14 18.33 3.76
CA PHE A 575 26.98 19.22 3.75
C PHE A 575 26.01 18.93 4.90
N GLN A 576 26.01 17.71 5.44
CA GLN A 576 25.19 17.31 6.59
C GLN A 576 25.92 17.48 7.94
N ARG A 577 27.24 17.25 8.00
CA ARG A 577 28.01 17.20 9.26
C ARG A 577 28.88 18.43 9.54
N GLY A 578 29.00 19.36 8.61
CA GLY A 578 29.89 20.51 8.74
C GLY A 578 29.27 21.81 8.22
N PRO A 579 29.98 22.94 8.35
CA PRO A 579 29.53 24.23 7.83
C PRO A 579 29.25 24.14 6.32
N ARG A 580 28.05 24.57 5.91
CA ARG A 580 27.60 24.48 4.50
C ARG A 580 28.59 25.17 3.55
N LYS A 581 29.13 26.31 3.97
CA LYS A 581 30.20 27.03 3.25
C LYS A 581 31.45 26.16 3.02
N LYS A 582 31.94 25.43 4.03
CA LYS A 582 33.09 24.51 3.91
C LYS A 582 32.79 23.33 2.97
N ALA A 583 31.55 22.86 2.91
CA ALA A 583 31.14 21.82 1.96
C ALA A 583 31.19 22.32 0.51
N TRP A 584 30.80 23.57 0.26
CA TRP A 584 30.94 24.20 -1.06
C TRP A 584 32.40 24.46 -1.44
N GLU A 585 33.21 24.99 -0.52
CA GLU A 585 34.65 25.19 -0.71
C GLU A 585 35.40 23.88 -0.99
N ALA A 586 35.00 22.79 -0.32
CA ALA A 586 35.51 21.45 -0.57
C ALA A 586 35.09 20.87 -1.93
N ALA A 587 33.89 21.22 -2.41
CA ALA A 587 33.36 20.74 -3.68
C ALA A 587 33.93 21.48 -4.90
N SER A 588 34.22 22.75 -4.70
CA SER A 588 34.71 23.68 -5.71
C SER A 588 35.87 23.15 -6.55
N PRO A 589 37.02 22.76 -5.96
CA PRO A 589 38.14 22.27 -6.76
C PRO A 589 37.84 20.96 -7.48
N LEU A 590 36.96 20.13 -6.91
CA LEU A 590 36.60 18.84 -7.50
C LEU A 590 35.74 19.01 -8.76
N VAL A 591 34.74 19.88 -8.71
CA VAL A 591 33.88 20.20 -9.85
C VAL A 591 34.68 20.95 -10.90
N THR A 592 35.50 21.93 -10.51
CA THR A 592 36.37 22.68 -11.44
C THR A 592 37.34 21.76 -12.17
N CYS A 593 38.06 20.88 -11.48
CA CYS A 593 38.96 19.91 -12.12
C CYS A 593 38.20 18.95 -13.05
N THR A 594 37.02 18.47 -12.65
CA THR A 594 36.23 17.56 -13.49
C THR A 594 35.78 18.23 -14.79
N LEU A 595 35.33 19.49 -14.71
CA LEU A 595 34.91 20.26 -15.89
C LEU A 595 36.11 20.60 -16.78
N LEU A 596 37.24 21.03 -16.21
CA LEU A 596 38.46 21.32 -16.97
C LEU A 596 39.03 20.07 -17.64
N LEU A 597 39.08 18.94 -16.95
CA LEU A 597 39.48 17.67 -17.57
C LEU A 597 38.52 17.28 -18.70
N SER A 598 37.21 17.44 -18.52
CA SER A 598 36.26 17.16 -19.60
C SER A 598 36.43 18.10 -20.80
N LEU A 599 36.82 19.36 -20.57
CA LEU A 599 37.13 20.32 -21.63
C LEU A 599 38.44 19.96 -22.34
N LEU A 600 39.49 19.61 -21.59
CA LEU A 600 40.76 19.15 -22.14
C LEU A 600 40.59 17.90 -23.00
N PHE A 601 39.86 16.89 -22.50
CA PHE A 601 39.57 15.67 -23.28
C PHE A 601 38.65 15.93 -24.47
N THR A 602 37.79 16.95 -24.39
CA THR A 602 37.00 17.40 -25.55
C THR A 602 37.92 17.97 -26.63
N ALA A 603 38.83 18.88 -26.28
CA ALA A 603 39.77 19.49 -27.22
C ALA A 603 40.74 18.46 -27.82
N ALA A 604 41.37 17.64 -26.97
CA ALA A 604 42.24 16.55 -27.42
C ALA A 604 41.48 15.53 -28.29
N GLY A 605 40.25 15.21 -27.92
CA GLY A 605 39.38 14.34 -28.68
C GLY A 605 39.07 14.85 -30.09
N ILE A 606 38.79 16.15 -30.23
CA ILE A 606 38.54 16.78 -31.54
C ILE A 606 39.81 16.73 -32.41
N LEU A 607 40.97 17.04 -31.82
CA LEU A 607 42.25 17.05 -32.52
C LEU A 607 42.64 15.65 -33.00
N PHE A 608 42.60 14.67 -32.08
CA PHE A 608 43.08 13.30 -32.31
C PHE A 608 42.00 12.31 -32.77
N ALA A 609 40.77 12.75 -33.06
CA ALA A 609 39.67 11.86 -33.45
C ALA A 609 40.03 10.85 -34.57
N PRO A 610 40.68 11.24 -35.68
CA PRO A 610 41.06 10.28 -36.73
C PRO A 610 42.03 9.21 -36.24
N ALA A 611 43.04 9.60 -35.45
CA ALA A 611 44.02 8.67 -34.88
C ALA A 611 43.38 7.71 -33.87
N ILE A 612 42.47 8.22 -33.02
CA ILE A 612 41.72 7.40 -32.05
C ILE A 612 40.87 6.36 -32.78
N ILE A 613 40.18 6.75 -33.86
CA ILE A 613 39.35 5.83 -34.66
C ILE A 613 40.21 4.80 -35.38
N GLY A 614 41.32 5.21 -36.01
CA GLY A 614 42.24 4.30 -36.69
C GLY A 614 42.84 3.25 -35.75
N PHE A 615 43.18 3.65 -34.52
CA PHE A 615 43.72 2.74 -33.52
C PHE A 615 42.65 1.80 -32.92
N LEU A 616 41.48 2.32 -32.56
CA LEU A 616 40.45 1.54 -31.86
C LEU A 616 39.53 0.74 -32.79
N PHE A 617 39.42 1.10 -34.06
CA PHE A 617 38.53 0.44 -35.02
C PHE A 617 39.18 0.34 -36.41
N PRO A 618 40.33 -0.35 -36.52
CA PRO A 618 41.09 -0.40 -37.77
C PRO A 618 40.32 -1.01 -38.94
N GLY A 619 39.34 -1.89 -38.67
CA GLY A 619 38.52 -2.53 -39.70
C GLY A 619 37.66 -1.55 -40.53
N LEU A 620 37.40 -0.34 -40.02
CA LEU A 620 36.67 0.69 -40.78
C LEU A 620 37.43 1.18 -42.01
N ALA A 621 38.77 1.07 -42.01
CA ALA A 621 39.60 1.51 -43.13
C ALA A 621 39.32 0.67 -44.38
N ALA A 622 39.14 -0.65 -44.22
CA ALA A 622 38.80 -1.57 -45.30
C ALA A 622 37.43 -1.27 -45.95
N HIS A 623 36.57 -0.50 -45.29
CA HIS A 623 35.25 -0.11 -45.79
C HIS A 623 35.16 1.37 -46.21
N GLY A 624 36.26 2.12 -46.17
CA GLY A 624 36.28 3.55 -46.47
C GLY A 624 35.51 4.42 -45.48
N LEU A 625 35.23 3.93 -44.26
CA LEU A 625 34.40 4.60 -43.26
C LEU A 625 35.18 5.33 -42.17
N SER A 626 36.51 5.16 -42.12
CA SER A 626 37.37 5.74 -41.07
C SER A 626 37.32 7.27 -41.02
N MET A 627 37.29 7.93 -42.18
CA MET A 627 37.21 9.39 -42.26
C MET A 627 35.88 9.92 -41.73
N ASP A 628 34.77 9.35 -42.20
CA ASP A 628 33.42 9.71 -41.72
C ASP A 628 33.27 9.48 -40.22
N ALA A 629 33.82 8.38 -39.70
CA ALA A 629 33.86 8.10 -38.27
C ALA A 629 34.72 9.11 -37.49
N GLY A 630 35.85 9.53 -38.04
CA GLY A 630 36.67 10.61 -37.49
C GLY A 630 35.89 11.92 -37.41
N HIS A 631 35.27 12.36 -38.50
CA HIS A 631 34.49 13.60 -38.55
C HIS A 631 33.27 13.56 -37.61
N MET A 632 32.52 12.46 -37.60
CA MET A 632 31.37 12.33 -36.72
C MET A 632 31.78 12.31 -35.24
N THR A 633 32.94 11.73 -34.93
CA THR A 633 33.51 11.74 -33.58
C THR A 633 33.89 13.15 -33.14
N ARG A 634 34.46 13.98 -34.04
CA ARG A 634 34.74 15.40 -33.76
C ARG A 634 33.47 16.17 -33.37
N ILE A 635 32.37 15.95 -34.10
CA ILE A 635 31.08 16.61 -33.82
C ILE A 635 30.50 16.17 -32.46
N LEU A 636 30.69 14.90 -32.07
CA LEU A 636 30.17 14.39 -30.80
C LEU A 636 31.00 14.78 -29.58
N PHE A 637 32.29 15.09 -29.74
CA PHE A 637 33.19 15.39 -28.62
C PHE A 637 32.74 16.57 -27.74
N PRO A 638 32.25 17.70 -28.25
CA PRO A 638 31.64 18.76 -27.42
C PRO A 638 30.52 18.26 -26.49
N GLY A 639 29.84 17.17 -26.86
CA GLY A 639 28.87 16.49 -26.02
C GLY A 639 29.47 15.88 -24.74
N LEU A 640 30.77 15.58 -24.69
CA LEU A 640 31.48 15.12 -23.49
C LEU A 640 31.43 16.21 -22.40
N PHE A 641 31.76 17.45 -22.75
CA PHE A 641 31.72 18.58 -21.83
C PHE A 641 30.28 18.89 -21.40
N LEU A 642 29.35 19.08 -22.35
CA LEU A 642 27.94 19.38 -22.04
C LEU A 642 27.29 18.27 -21.19
N GLY A 643 27.55 17.00 -21.52
CA GLY A 643 27.05 15.87 -20.75
C GLY A 643 27.64 15.80 -19.33
N THR A 644 28.90 16.17 -19.16
CA THR A 644 29.56 16.26 -17.84
C THR A 644 28.97 17.40 -17.02
N LEU A 645 28.78 18.57 -17.63
CA LEU A 645 28.12 19.71 -17.00
C LEU A 645 26.70 19.36 -16.57
N ALA A 646 25.89 18.79 -17.46
CA ALA A 646 24.54 18.32 -17.15
C ALA A 646 24.54 17.29 -15.99
N ALA A 647 25.53 16.40 -15.94
CA ALA A 647 25.66 15.41 -14.87
C ALA A 647 25.99 16.06 -13.50
N VAL A 648 26.84 17.08 -13.47
CA VAL A 648 27.14 17.88 -12.27
C VAL A 648 25.89 18.62 -11.80
N LEU A 649 25.21 19.35 -12.70
CA LEU A 649 23.98 20.09 -12.39
C LEU A 649 22.88 19.15 -11.85
N ALA A 650 22.68 18.02 -12.51
CA ALA A 650 21.75 16.98 -12.07
C ALA A 650 22.16 16.34 -10.74
N GLY A 651 23.47 16.26 -10.46
CA GLY A 651 24.00 15.81 -9.18
C GLY A 651 23.55 16.70 -8.04
N TYR A 652 23.78 18.01 -8.16
CA TYR A 652 23.34 18.99 -7.16
C TYR A 652 21.82 19.03 -6.99
N LEU A 653 21.06 19.04 -8.09
CA LEU A 653 19.59 19.04 -8.00
C LEU A 653 19.03 17.79 -7.31
N ARG A 654 19.68 16.63 -7.45
CA ARG A 654 19.28 15.41 -6.72
C ARG A 654 19.50 15.52 -5.21
N LEU A 655 20.58 16.18 -4.77
CA LEU A 655 20.82 16.45 -3.35
C LEU A 655 19.71 17.30 -2.74
N PHE A 656 19.26 18.32 -3.47
CA PHE A 656 18.18 19.21 -3.03
C PHE A 656 16.78 18.66 -3.30
N SER A 657 16.62 17.34 -3.39
CA SER A 657 15.36 16.63 -3.58
C SER A 657 14.57 17.00 -4.86
N LYS A 658 15.22 17.57 -5.88
CA LYS A 658 14.63 17.89 -7.20
C LYS A 658 14.78 16.74 -8.22
N SER A 659 14.62 15.49 -7.77
CA SER A 659 14.82 14.30 -8.61
C SER A 659 13.86 14.20 -9.81
N ALA A 660 12.63 14.70 -9.68
CA ALA A 660 11.66 14.72 -10.77
C ALA A 660 12.10 15.63 -11.93
N SER A 661 12.64 16.82 -11.62
CA SER A 661 13.15 17.76 -12.63
C SER A 661 14.35 17.18 -13.38
N VAL A 662 15.21 16.44 -12.69
CA VAL A 662 16.31 15.71 -13.33
C VAL A 662 15.80 14.60 -14.26
N GLY A 663 14.66 13.97 -13.92
CA GLY A 663 13.97 13.03 -14.81
C GLY A 663 13.44 13.71 -16.08
N LEU A 664 12.81 14.88 -15.96
CA LEU A 664 12.35 15.68 -17.10
C LEU A 664 13.52 16.13 -18.01
N ALA A 665 14.64 16.54 -17.43
CA ALA A 665 15.82 16.92 -18.21
C ALA A 665 16.34 15.77 -19.10
N ALA A 666 16.27 14.52 -18.61
CA ALA A 666 16.64 13.35 -19.41
C ALA A 666 15.65 13.06 -20.55
N GLN A 667 14.38 13.44 -20.38
CA GLN A 667 13.37 13.37 -21.44
C GLN A 667 13.61 14.46 -22.50
N LEU A 668 13.98 15.67 -22.06
CA LEU A 668 14.38 16.77 -22.96
C LEU A 668 15.63 16.43 -23.76
N TYR A 669 16.60 15.71 -23.17
CA TYR A 669 17.73 15.17 -23.93
C TYR A 669 17.26 14.27 -25.08
N ALA A 670 16.37 13.31 -24.80
CA ALA A 670 15.88 12.38 -25.80
C ALA A 670 15.03 13.07 -26.89
N ALA A 671 14.07 13.90 -26.48
CA ALA A 671 13.23 14.67 -27.39
C ALA A 671 14.05 15.66 -28.23
N GLY A 672 15.00 16.33 -27.58
CA GLY A 672 15.96 17.21 -28.24
C GLY A 672 16.80 16.48 -29.27
N THR A 673 17.29 15.27 -28.98
CA THR A 673 18.01 14.49 -29.99
C THR A 673 17.14 14.11 -31.17
N ILE A 674 15.90 13.68 -30.95
CA ILE A 674 14.96 13.39 -32.04
C ILE A 674 14.77 14.64 -32.91
N LEU A 675 14.40 15.76 -32.28
CA LEU A 675 14.17 17.03 -32.97
C LEU A 675 15.42 17.48 -33.74
N GLY A 676 16.61 17.41 -33.12
CA GLY A 676 17.86 17.79 -33.75
C GLY A 676 18.23 16.89 -34.95
N ILE A 677 17.95 15.58 -34.89
CA ILE A 677 18.14 14.70 -36.05
C ILE A 677 17.31 15.21 -37.24
N PHE A 678 16.03 15.51 -37.02
CA PHE A 678 15.15 16.02 -38.08
C PHE A 678 15.56 17.42 -38.56
N LEU A 679 15.89 18.34 -37.64
CA LEU A 679 16.26 19.72 -37.98
C LEU A 679 17.52 19.81 -38.84
N PHE A 680 18.53 18.98 -38.57
CA PHE A 680 19.81 19.01 -39.28
C PHE A 680 19.89 17.99 -40.43
N GLN A 681 18.82 17.25 -40.70
CA GLN A 681 18.82 16.19 -41.71
C GLN A 681 19.08 16.74 -43.12
N SER A 682 18.40 17.83 -43.50
CA SER A 682 18.47 18.42 -44.84
C SER A 682 19.83 19.05 -45.16
N GLY A 683 20.53 19.58 -44.14
CA GLY A 683 21.81 20.29 -44.33
C GLY A 683 23.06 19.45 -44.05
N SER A 684 22.97 18.35 -43.31
CA SER A 684 24.15 17.59 -42.85
C SER A 684 24.07 16.08 -43.08
N GLY A 685 23.01 15.58 -43.71
CA GLY A 685 22.86 14.15 -44.06
C GLY A 685 22.99 13.23 -42.84
N SER A 686 23.87 12.23 -42.92
CA SER A 686 24.13 11.28 -41.81
C SER A 686 24.72 11.92 -40.55
N PHE A 687 25.40 13.08 -40.66
CA PHE A 687 25.96 13.81 -39.52
C PHE A 687 24.89 14.44 -38.62
N SER A 688 23.64 14.54 -39.09
CA SER A 688 22.49 14.96 -38.27
C SER A 688 22.30 14.09 -37.02
N LEU A 689 22.73 12.82 -37.05
CA LEU A 689 22.77 11.93 -35.87
C LEU A 689 23.65 12.51 -34.74
N ALA A 690 24.82 13.04 -35.10
CA ALA A 690 25.75 13.64 -34.14
C ALA A 690 25.27 15.01 -33.65
N TYR A 691 24.80 15.86 -34.56
CA TYR A 691 24.24 17.18 -34.21
C TYR A 691 22.99 17.04 -33.33
N GLY A 692 22.14 16.05 -33.57
CA GLY A 692 21.01 15.75 -32.71
C GLY A 692 21.43 15.39 -31.28
N VAL A 693 22.44 14.54 -31.10
CA VAL A 693 22.96 14.21 -29.76
C VAL A 693 23.48 15.45 -29.05
N LEU A 694 24.21 16.31 -29.77
CA LEU A 694 24.73 17.56 -29.22
C LEU A 694 23.62 18.53 -28.82
N PHE A 695 22.61 18.69 -29.68
CA PHE A 695 21.44 19.53 -29.42
C PHE A 695 20.62 19.01 -28.23
N GLY A 696 20.49 17.69 -28.09
CA GLY A 696 19.89 17.08 -26.91
C GLY A 696 20.63 17.42 -25.62
N TYR A 697 21.96 17.35 -25.60
CA TYR A 697 22.76 17.74 -24.43
C TYR A 697 22.67 19.23 -24.12
N PHE A 698 22.61 20.06 -25.16
CA PHE A 698 22.38 21.50 -25.02
C PHE A 698 21.05 21.79 -24.33
N LEU A 699 19.93 21.24 -24.82
CA LEU A 699 18.61 21.43 -24.21
C LEU A 699 18.53 20.89 -22.78
N GLN A 700 19.14 19.74 -22.52
CA GLN A 700 19.22 19.19 -21.16
C GLN A 700 19.93 20.15 -20.21
N THR A 701 21.06 20.72 -20.64
CA THR A 701 21.87 21.64 -19.84
C THR A 701 21.15 22.97 -19.63
N LEU A 702 20.57 23.52 -20.70
CA LEU A 702 19.79 24.76 -20.69
C LEU A 702 18.60 24.68 -19.73
N PHE A 703 17.97 23.51 -19.61
CA PHE A 703 16.89 23.28 -18.65
C PHE A 703 17.39 23.17 -17.19
N LEU A 704 18.51 22.47 -16.97
CA LEU A 704 19.02 22.22 -15.61
C LEU A 704 19.67 23.45 -14.96
N LEU A 705 20.34 24.28 -15.75
CA LEU A 705 21.10 25.43 -15.26
C LEU A 705 20.23 26.46 -14.51
N PRO A 706 19.17 27.06 -15.08
CA PRO A 706 18.35 28.05 -14.40
C PRO A 706 17.63 27.45 -13.18
N LEU A 707 17.29 26.16 -13.24
CA LEU A 707 16.66 25.47 -12.13
C LEU A 707 17.62 25.29 -10.94
N LEU A 708 18.88 24.97 -11.21
CA LEU A 708 19.91 24.91 -10.17
C LEU A 708 20.18 26.30 -9.62
N LEU A 709 20.41 27.30 -10.47
CA LEU A 709 20.63 28.70 -10.06
C LEU A 709 19.51 29.15 -9.10
N LYS A 710 18.25 29.00 -9.49
CA LYS A 710 17.09 29.29 -8.63
C LYS A 710 17.07 28.50 -7.32
N THR A 711 17.61 27.29 -7.30
CA THR A 711 17.66 26.45 -6.10
C THR A 711 18.77 26.91 -5.16
N ILE A 712 19.97 27.19 -5.67
CA ILE A 712 21.14 27.61 -4.88
C ILE A 712 21.09 29.08 -4.44
N SER A 713 20.34 29.94 -5.13
CA SER A 713 20.07 31.33 -4.70
C SER A 713 19.25 31.45 -3.41
N ARG A 714 18.86 30.32 -2.78
CA ARG A 714 18.18 30.32 -1.49
C ARG A 714 19.18 30.63 -0.38
N PRO A 715 18.96 31.66 0.46
CA PRO A 715 19.90 32.07 1.51
C PRO A 715 20.29 30.93 2.45
N ALA A 716 19.34 30.03 2.73
CA ALA A 716 19.56 28.87 3.58
C ALA A 716 20.62 27.88 3.07
N LEU A 717 21.03 27.91 1.80
CA LEU A 717 22.03 26.97 1.27
C LEU A 717 23.47 27.48 1.36
N GLU A 718 23.68 28.75 1.77
CA GLU A 718 25.01 29.38 1.92
C GLU A 718 25.93 29.08 0.73
N PHE A 719 25.41 29.28 -0.48
CA PHE A 719 26.13 28.95 -1.71
C PHE A 719 27.44 29.72 -1.78
N SER A 720 28.55 28.98 -1.85
CA SER A 720 29.90 29.56 -1.88
C SER A 720 30.80 28.73 -2.81
N PHE A 721 30.54 28.80 -4.11
CA PHE A 721 31.36 28.14 -5.12
C PHE A 721 32.37 29.11 -5.70
N HIS A 722 33.64 28.78 -5.59
CA HIS A 722 34.73 29.51 -6.24
C HIS A 722 35.53 28.53 -7.11
N PRO A 723 35.72 28.82 -8.40
CA PRO A 723 36.62 28.01 -9.22
C PRO A 723 38.02 27.95 -8.59
N SER A 724 38.51 26.74 -8.28
CA SER A 724 39.82 26.54 -7.65
C SER A 724 40.52 25.32 -8.22
N LEU A 725 41.85 25.38 -8.30
CA LEU A 725 42.72 24.25 -8.70
C LEU A 725 43.51 23.67 -7.53
N LYS A 726 43.27 24.13 -6.29
CA LYS A 726 44.04 23.70 -5.12
C LYS A 726 43.57 22.32 -4.62
N ILE A 727 44.13 21.24 -5.19
CA ILE A 727 43.85 19.84 -4.80
C ILE A 727 44.60 19.43 -3.52
N ASN A 728 45.58 20.23 -3.05
CA ASN A 728 46.45 19.91 -1.90
C ASN A 728 45.77 19.87 -0.53
N SER A 729 44.46 20.09 -0.43
CA SER A 729 43.74 19.83 0.81
C SER A 729 43.70 18.32 1.12
N SER A 730 43.70 17.97 2.41
CA SER A 730 43.59 16.57 2.86
C SER A 730 42.37 15.84 2.26
N LEU A 731 41.31 16.60 1.94
CA LEU A 731 40.08 16.12 1.31
C LEU A 731 40.23 15.88 -0.21
N GLY A 732 40.94 16.77 -0.93
CA GLY A 732 41.24 16.60 -2.35
C GLY A 732 42.06 15.33 -2.62
N ARG A 733 43.04 15.04 -1.76
CA ARG A 733 43.84 13.80 -1.81
C ARG A 733 42.98 12.55 -1.54
N LYS A 734 42.05 12.60 -0.57
CA LYS A 734 41.07 11.51 -0.31
C LYS A 734 40.09 11.29 -1.47
N TYR A 735 39.73 12.36 -2.20
CA TYR A 735 38.88 12.24 -3.39
C TYR A 735 39.64 11.61 -4.55
N ALA A 736 40.84 12.10 -4.87
CA ALA A 736 41.66 11.58 -5.97
C ALA A 736 41.98 10.08 -5.80
N THR A 737 42.37 9.67 -4.58
CA THR A 737 42.63 8.27 -4.23
C THR A 737 41.39 7.37 -4.33
N ARG A 738 40.17 7.91 -4.17
CA ARG A 738 38.91 7.17 -4.35
C ARG A 738 38.37 7.22 -5.78
N LEU A 739 38.71 8.26 -6.54
CA LEU A 739 38.27 8.45 -7.92
C LEU A 739 38.92 7.43 -8.86
N ALA A 740 40.24 7.21 -8.73
CA ALA A 740 40.99 6.34 -9.65
C ALA A 740 40.45 4.89 -9.69
N PRO A 741 40.21 4.20 -8.55
CA PRO A 741 39.64 2.85 -8.58
C PRO A 741 38.19 2.80 -9.10
N VAL A 742 37.40 3.84 -8.84
CA VAL A 742 36.00 3.93 -9.31
C VAL A 742 35.93 4.17 -10.82
N GLY A 743 36.83 5.01 -11.34
CA GLY A 743 37.01 5.27 -12.77
C GLY A 743 37.52 4.03 -13.50
N LEU A 744 38.61 3.43 -13.01
CA LEU A 744 39.21 2.21 -13.59
C LEU A 744 38.25 1.01 -13.57
N GLY A 745 37.56 0.78 -12.45
CA GLY A 745 36.52 -0.24 -12.39
C GLY A 745 35.39 0.01 -13.39
N GLY A 746 34.95 1.27 -13.55
CA GLY A 746 33.94 1.64 -14.53
C GLY A 746 34.36 1.43 -15.99
N VAL A 747 35.65 1.59 -16.28
CA VAL A 747 36.26 1.28 -17.58
C VAL A 747 36.21 -0.23 -17.84
N LEU A 748 36.74 -1.04 -16.91
CA LEU A 748 36.81 -2.50 -17.06
C LEU A 748 35.43 -3.14 -17.26
N THR A 749 34.39 -2.66 -16.54
CA THR A 749 33.02 -3.18 -16.71
C THR A 749 32.45 -2.96 -18.13
N ARG A 750 33.02 -2.03 -18.92
CA ARG A 750 32.53 -1.67 -20.27
C ARG A 750 33.47 -2.07 -21.39
N SER A 751 34.68 -2.52 -21.08
CA SER A 751 35.65 -3.01 -22.07
C SER A 751 35.13 -4.14 -22.96
N PRO A 752 34.29 -5.10 -22.50
CA PRO A 752 33.72 -6.12 -23.38
C PRO A 752 33.00 -5.54 -24.60
N ALA A 753 32.15 -4.53 -24.39
CA ALA A 753 31.43 -3.88 -25.48
C ALA A 753 32.33 -3.07 -26.44
N LEU A 754 33.52 -2.66 -25.99
CA LEU A 754 34.52 -2.03 -26.86
C LEU A 754 35.19 -3.08 -27.73
N VAL A 755 35.54 -4.24 -27.16
CA VAL A 755 36.10 -5.40 -27.87
C VAL A 755 35.12 -5.94 -28.91
N ASP A 756 33.84 -6.07 -28.55
CA ASP A 756 32.77 -6.48 -29.49
C ASP A 756 32.77 -5.60 -30.74
N LYS A 757 32.89 -4.28 -30.57
CA LYS A 757 32.91 -3.32 -31.67
C LYS A 757 34.24 -3.27 -32.42
N PHE A 758 35.35 -3.47 -31.71
CA PHE A 758 36.68 -3.62 -32.32
C PHE A 758 36.63 -4.77 -33.34
N VAL A 759 36.18 -5.96 -32.91
CA VAL A 759 36.10 -7.14 -33.79
C VAL A 759 35.03 -6.94 -34.86
N ALA A 760 33.85 -6.42 -34.51
CA ALA A 760 32.78 -6.16 -35.47
C ALA A 760 33.15 -5.12 -36.54
N SER A 761 34.12 -4.23 -36.29
CA SER A 761 34.58 -3.24 -37.28
C SER A 761 35.24 -3.87 -38.51
N SER A 762 35.73 -5.10 -38.38
CA SER A 762 36.33 -5.88 -39.48
C SER A 762 35.33 -6.75 -40.25
N LEU A 763 34.06 -6.77 -39.82
CA LEU A 763 32.98 -7.50 -40.48
C LEU A 763 32.26 -6.59 -41.48
N ARG A 764 31.45 -7.20 -42.36
CA ARG A 764 30.67 -6.48 -43.38
C ARG A 764 29.89 -5.28 -42.81
N VAL A 765 29.76 -4.25 -43.63
CA VAL A 765 28.93 -3.07 -43.35
C VAL A 765 27.51 -3.50 -42.93
N GLY A 766 26.99 -2.86 -41.88
CA GLY A 766 25.74 -3.18 -41.21
C GLY A 766 25.94 -4.00 -39.92
N SER A 767 27.05 -4.73 -39.77
CA SER A 767 27.29 -5.60 -38.61
C SER A 767 27.28 -4.83 -37.28
N LEU A 768 27.87 -3.62 -37.26
CA LEU A 768 27.92 -2.76 -36.08
C LEU A 768 26.53 -2.22 -35.72
N SER A 769 25.74 -1.81 -36.71
CA SER A 769 24.37 -1.31 -36.51
C SER A 769 23.39 -2.42 -36.10
N TYR A 770 23.51 -3.64 -36.63
CA TYR A 770 22.72 -4.79 -36.16
C TYR A 770 22.97 -5.07 -34.68
N LEU A 771 24.24 -5.11 -34.26
CA LEU A 771 24.61 -5.30 -32.85
C LEU A 771 24.16 -4.14 -31.97
N TYR A 772 24.26 -2.91 -32.48
CA TYR A 772 23.81 -1.71 -31.79
C TYR A 772 22.31 -1.75 -31.50
N PHE A 773 21.46 -1.95 -32.52
CA PHE A 773 20.01 -1.96 -32.34
C PHE A 773 19.54 -3.15 -31.49
N ALA A 774 20.13 -4.34 -31.69
CA ALA A 774 19.85 -5.51 -30.87
C ALA A 774 20.16 -5.24 -29.39
N MET A 775 21.30 -4.63 -29.09
CA MET A 775 21.69 -4.27 -27.73
C MET A 775 20.75 -3.22 -27.09
N GLU A 776 20.24 -2.26 -27.85
CA GLU A 776 19.28 -1.27 -27.32
C GLU A 776 17.92 -1.91 -26.98
N ILE A 777 17.43 -2.85 -27.81
CA ILE A 777 16.22 -3.64 -27.48
C ILE A 777 16.47 -4.52 -26.26
N PHE A 778 17.61 -5.23 -26.22
CA PHE A 778 18.02 -6.09 -25.11
C PHE A 778 17.98 -5.40 -23.74
N ARG A 779 18.36 -4.12 -23.68
CA ARG A 779 18.43 -3.37 -22.42
C ARG A 779 17.06 -3.02 -21.83
N LEU A 780 15.99 -2.97 -22.63
CA LEU A 780 14.68 -2.50 -22.18
C LEU A 780 14.13 -3.31 -20.98
N PRO A 781 13.92 -4.64 -21.09
CA PRO A 781 13.41 -5.43 -19.98
C PRO A 781 14.39 -5.45 -18.79
N PHE A 782 15.69 -5.49 -19.07
CA PHE A 782 16.72 -5.44 -18.02
C PHE A 782 16.63 -4.16 -17.17
N VAL A 783 16.49 -2.99 -17.80
CA VAL A 783 16.39 -1.71 -17.10
C VAL A 783 15.10 -1.62 -16.29
N LEU A 784 13.98 -2.15 -16.80
CA LEU A 784 12.70 -2.13 -16.09
C LEU A 784 12.70 -3.06 -14.87
N ILE A 785 13.18 -4.29 -15.04
CA ILE A 785 13.10 -5.37 -14.05
C ILE A 785 14.29 -5.28 -13.08
N ALA A 786 15.50 -5.50 -13.58
CA ALA A 786 16.68 -5.68 -12.74
C ALA A 786 17.06 -4.39 -12.00
N LYS A 787 17.02 -3.23 -12.66
CA LYS A 787 17.45 -1.97 -12.02
C LYS A 787 16.55 -1.58 -10.85
N THR A 788 15.24 -1.75 -11.01
CA THR A 788 14.22 -1.43 -10.01
C THR A 788 14.37 -2.33 -8.79
N ILE A 789 14.47 -3.64 -9.04
CA ILE A 789 14.54 -4.65 -7.98
C ILE A 789 15.87 -4.59 -7.25
N ASN A 790 16.99 -4.49 -7.98
CA ASN A 790 18.30 -4.38 -7.38
C ASN A 790 18.48 -3.07 -6.59
N ARG A 791 17.64 -2.04 -6.79
CA ARG A 791 17.65 -0.83 -5.93
C ARG A 791 16.97 -1.09 -4.59
N ALA A 792 15.87 -1.82 -4.60
CA ALA A 792 15.16 -2.21 -3.39
C ALA A 792 16.00 -3.21 -2.56
N ILE A 793 16.53 -4.26 -3.20
CA ILE A 793 17.39 -5.25 -2.54
C ILE A 793 18.63 -4.60 -1.95
N LEU A 794 19.28 -3.68 -2.68
CA LEU A 794 20.49 -3.01 -2.21
C LEU A 794 20.26 -2.23 -0.91
N ARG A 795 19.15 -1.50 -0.80
CA ARG A 795 18.85 -0.74 0.42
C ARG A 795 18.65 -1.68 1.61
N ASP A 796 17.76 -2.66 1.45
CA ASP A 796 17.41 -3.60 2.51
C ASP A 796 18.65 -4.44 2.94
N PHE A 797 19.51 -4.78 1.97
CA PHE A 797 20.78 -5.47 2.23
C PHE A 797 21.81 -4.57 2.94
N SER A 798 21.99 -3.32 2.50
CA SER A 798 22.90 -2.37 3.15
C SER A 798 22.49 -2.09 4.60
N GLU A 799 21.20 -1.94 4.87
CA GLU A 799 20.67 -1.77 6.23
C GLU A 799 20.93 -3.01 7.09
N SER A 800 20.66 -4.21 6.57
CA SER A 800 20.87 -5.46 7.33
C SER A 800 22.34 -5.75 7.61
N THR A 801 23.23 -5.43 6.65
CA THR A 801 24.69 -5.56 6.83
C THR A 801 25.20 -4.56 7.86
N ALA A 802 24.67 -3.32 7.85
CA ALA A 802 25.02 -2.31 8.85
C ALA A 802 24.58 -2.71 10.27
N LEU A 803 23.47 -3.45 10.40
CA LEU A 803 22.97 -3.98 11.67
C LEU A 803 23.56 -5.35 12.06
N LEU A 804 24.52 -5.88 11.30
CA LEU A 804 25.12 -7.21 11.49
C LEU A 804 24.10 -8.37 11.55
N ASP A 805 22.93 -8.21 10.93
CA ASP A 805 21.86 -9.21 10.91
C ASP A 805 22.17 -10.30 9.86
N LYS A 806 22.78 -11.39 10.33
CA LYS A 806 23.25 -12.50 9.50
C LYS A 806 22.11 -13.20 8.73
N ASP A 807 20.96 -13.41 9.37
CA ASP A 807 19.82 -14.12 8.77
C ASP A 807 19.13 -13.29 7.70
N LYS A 808 18.93 -11.98 7.95
CA LYS A 808 18.41 -11.08 6.91
C LYS A 808 19.39 -10.95 5.76
N THR A 809 20.69 -10.87 6.03
CA THR A 809 21.73 -10.79 4.99
C THR A 809 21.72 -12.02 4.08
N LYS A 810 21.68 -13.23 4.67
CA LYS A 810 21.50 -14.50 3.94
C LYS A 810 20.27 -14.45 3.06
N LYS A 811 19.13 -14.10 3.65
CA LYS A 811 17.84 -14.07 2.99
C LYS A 811 17.81 -13.10 1.82
N PHE A 812 18.32 -11.88 1.98
CA PHE A 812 18.33 -10.87 0.91
C PHE A 812 19.25 -11.24 -0.25
N PHE A 813 20.37 -11.91 0.01
CA PHE A 813 21.23 -12.43 -1.04
C PHE A 813 20.52 -13.52 -1.86
N ILE A 814 19.95 -14.51 -1.19
CA ILE A 814 19.23 -15.62 -1.83
C ILE A 814 18.00 -15.11 -2.59
N ASP A 815 17.18 -14.28 -1.95
CA ASP A 815 15.99 -13.68 -2.57
C ASP A 815 16.38 -12.82 -3.78
N GLY A 816 17.51 -12.10 -3.72
CA GLY A 816 17.99 -11.31 -4.85
C GLY A 816 18.30 -12.15 -6.09
N ILE A 817 18.95 -13.31 -5.91
CA ILE A 817 19.22 -14.26 -7.00
C ILE A 817 17.91 -14.88 -7.50
N ARG A 818 17.05 -15.35 -6.58
CA ARG A 818 15.75 -15.96 -6.91
C ARG A 818 14.87 -15.04 -7.75
N ILE A 819 14.77 -13.77 -7.38
CA ILE A 819 13.94 -12.79 -8.10
C ILE A 819 14.53 -12.49 -9.48
N ASN A 820 15.85 -12.33 -9.60
CA ASN A 820 16.48 -12.08 -10.90
C ASN A 820 16.27 -13.27 -11.84
N LEU A 821 16.44 -14.51 -11.37
CA LEU A 821 16.12 -15.71 -12.14
C LEU A 821 14.65 -15.74 -12.54
N PHE A 822 13.74 -15.56 -11.57
CA PHE A 822 12.30 -15.65 -11.77
C PHE A 822 11.74 -14.64 -12.80
N LEU A 823 12.38 -13.48 -12.97
CA LEU A 823 11.87 -12.44 -13.88
C LEU A 823 12.65 -12.35 -15.19
N LEU A 824 13.96 -12.57 -15.16
CA LEU A 824 14.80 -12.44 -16.35
C LEU A 824 14.80 -13.71 -17.21
N ALA A 825 14.57 -14.89 -16.64
CA ALA A 825 14.46 -16.13 -17.41
C ALA A 825 13.29 -16.14 -18.41
N PRO A 826 12.02 -15.88 -18.00
CA PRO A 826 10.92 -15.81 -18.96
C PRO A 826 11.08 -14.64 -19.95
N ALA A 827 11.66 -13.52 -19.52
CA ALA A 827 11.95 -12.39 -20.41
C ALA A 827 12.99 -12.77 -21.48
N SER A 828 14.04 -13.50 -21.12
CA SER A 828 15.05 -14.02 -22.05
C SER A 828 14.40 -14.91 -23.12
N ILE A 829 13.54 -15.85 -22.70
CA ILE A 829 12.83 -16.76 -23.62
C ILE A 829 11.90 -15.99 -24.56
N LEU A 830 11.11 -15.04 -24.05
CA LEU A 830 10.26 -14.22 -24.90
C LEU A 830 11.06 -13.43 -25.92
N MET A 831 12.21 -12.87 -25.51
CA MET A 831 13.07 -12.14 -26.43
C MET A 831 13.68 -13.04 -27.50
N VAL A 832 14.12 -14.26 -27.17
CA VAL A 832 14.62 -15.22 -28.15
C VAL A 832 13.51 -15.62 -29.12
N THR A 833 12.35 -15.98 -28.60
CA THR A 833 11.23 -16.53 -29.38
C THR A 833 10.50 -15.48 -30.23
N LEU A 834 10.44 -14.22 -29.76
CA LEU A 834 9.75 -13.11 -30.42
C LEU A 834 10.73 -12.08 -31.03
N ALA A 835 12.02 -12.39 -31.15
CA ALA A 835 13.04 -11.44 -31.62
C ALA A 835 12.65 -10.77 -32.94
N LYS A 836 12.28 -11.54 -33.95
CA LYS A 836 11.91 -11.02 -35.28
C LYS A 836 10.66 -10.14 -35.24
N PRO A 837 9.52 -10.57 -34.66
CA PRO A 837 8.35 -9.70 -34.44
C PRO A 837 8.65 -8.43 -33.66
N ILE A 838 9.47 -8.51 -32.59
CA ILE A 838 9.85 -7.36 -31.77
C ILE A 838 10.67 -6.36 -32.59
N VAL A 839 11.70 -6.83 -33.30
CA VAL A 839 12.55 -5.96 -34.13
C VAL A 839 11.74 -5.35 -35.27
N SER A 840 10.88 -6.14 -35.93
CA SER A 840 9.99 -5.66 -36.99
C SER A 840 9.08 -4.54 -36.47
N LEU A 841 8.33 -4.80 -35.40
CA LEU A 841 7.38 -3.83 -34.85
C LEU A 841 8.03 -2.49 -34.44
N LEU A 842 9.24 -2.58 -33.86
CA LEU A 842 9.94 -1.43 -33.31
C LEU A 842 10.73 -0.67 -34.38
N LEU A 843 11.38 -1.36 -35.32
CA LEU A 843 12.39 -0.77 -36.20
C LEU A 843 12.06 -0.84 -37.70
N GLU A 844 11.21 -1.76 -38.17
CA GLU A 844 10.91 -1.93 -39.61
C GLU A 844 10.03 -0.80 -40.14
N ARG A 845 10.67 0.31 -40.50
CA ARG A 845 10.04 1.52 -41.03
C ARG A 845 11.02 2.20 -41.99
N PHE A 846 10.51 2.77 -43.08
CA PHE A 846 11.29 3.56 -44.03
C PHE A 846 12.59 2.85 -44.47
N ASN A 847 13.77 3.36 -44.06
CA ASN A 847 15.07 2.86 -44.53
C ASN A 847 15.55 1.58 -43.81
N PHE A 848 14.80 1.06 -42.84
CA PHE A 848 15.15 -0.17 -42.13
C PHE A 848 14.56 -1.40 -42.82
N SER A 849 15.38 -2.08 -43.64
CA SER A 849 14.94 -3.19 -44.49
C SER A 849 14.60 -4.48 -43.74
N ALA A 850 13.81 -5.37 -44.38
CA ALA A 850 13.49 -6.71 -43.84
C ALA A 850 14.74 -7.58 -43.59
N GLN A 851 15.81 -7.38 -44.37
CA GLN A 851 17.10 -8.04 -44.12
C GLN A 851 17.75 -7.51 -42.84
N ALA A 852 17.71 -6.19 -42.61
CA ALA A 852 18.18 -5.58 -41.37
C ALA A 852 17.38 -6.07 -40.15
N VAL A 853 16.06 -6.28 -40.31
CA VAL A 853 15.21 -6.91 -39.28
C VAL A 853 15.72 -8.31 -38.94
N SER A 854 15.94 -9.14 -39.95
CA SER A 854 16.36 -10.54 -39.73
C SER A 854 17.75 -10.61 -39.08
N ASN A 855 18.72 -9.81 -39.54
CA ASN A 855 20.06 -9.75 -38.95
C ASN A 855 20.03 -9.19 -37.51
N THR A 856 19.30 -8.11 -37.25
CA THR A 856 19.17 -7.53 -35.91
C THR A 856 18.45 -8.48 -34.96
N ALA A 857 17.43 -9.20 -35.43
CA ALA A 857 16.73 -10.22 -34.65
C ALA A 857 17.67 -11.38 -34.28
N LEU A 858 18.52 -11.84 -35.20
CA LEU A 858 19.50 -12.89 -34.92
C LEU A 858 20.49 -12.46 -33.82
N ALA A 859 21.02 -11.23 -33.91
CA ALA A 859 21.87 -10.68 -32.85
C ALA A 859 21.12 -10.57 -31.51
N LEU A 860 19.84 -10.15 -31.53
CA LEU A 860 19.00 -10.05 -30.34
C LEU A 860 18.77 -11.41 -29.68
N GLN A 861 18.54 -12.47 -30.45
CA GLN A 861 18.39 -13.84 -29.94
C GLN A 861 19.62 -14.27 -29.15
N PHE A 862 20.81 -14.06 -29.71
CA PHE A 862 22.05 -14.45 -29.02
C PHE A 862 22.34 -13.59 -27.80
N TYR A 863 22.09 -12.27 -27.83
CA TYR A 863 22.20 -11.44 -26.62
C TYR A 863 21.20 -11.86 -25.54
N ALA A 864 19.97 -12.18 -25.91
CA ALA A 864 18.90 -12.53 -24.96
C ALA A 864 19.24 -13.75 -24.09
N ILE A 865 20.02 -14.70 -24.59
CA ILE A 865 20.53 -15.86 -23.83
C ILE A 865 21.29 -15.41 -22.57
N GLY A 866 22.10 -14.35 -22.69
CA GLY A 866 22.92 -13.80 -21.60
C GLY A 866 22.19 -12.91 -20.59
N LEU A 867 20.87 -12.68 -20.76
CA LEU A 867 20.11 -11.73 -19.95
C LEU A 867 20.18 -12.02 -18.44
N ILE A 868 20.10 -13.29 -18.06
CA ILE A 868 20.21 -13.74 -16.66
C ILE A 868 21.62 -13.45 -16.11
N GLY A 869 22.66 -13.76 -16.90
CA GLY A 869 24.05 -13.51 -16.53
C GLY A 869 24.31 -12.03 -16.28
N TRP A 870 23.77 -11.16 -17.13
CA TRP A 870 23.76 -9.70 -16.94
C TRP A 870 23.04 -9.27 -15.66
N GLY A 871 21.88 -9.87 -15.35
CA GLY A 871 21.13 -9.67 -14.12
C GLY A 871 21.95 -9.91 -12.87
N ILE A 872 22.57 -11.09 -12.80
CA ILE A 872 23.42 -11.52 -11.68
C ILE A 872 24.69 -10.68 -11.59
N HIS A 873 25.33 -10.37 -12.73
CA HIS A 873 26.47 -9.47 -12.77
C HIS A 873 26.11 -8.10 -12.16
N ASN A 874 24.98 -7.52 -12.54
CA ASN A 874 24.55 -6.22 -12.00
C ASN A 874 24.22 -6.27 -10.51
N LEU A 875 23.59 -7.35 -10.07
CA LEU A 875 23.25 -7.58 -8.66
C LEU A 875 24.52 -7.70 -7.81
N THR A 876 25.48 -8.54 -8.23
CA THR A 876 26.72 -8.77 -7.47
C THR A 876 27.64 -7.55 -7.44
N THR A 877 27.74 -6.80 -8.53
CA THR A 877 28.47 -5.52 -8.54
C THR A 877 27.89 -4.52 -7.53
N ARG A 878 26.57 -4.56 -7.27
CA ARG A 878 25.96 -3.74 -6.21
C ARG A 878 26.20 -4.29 -4.82
N PHE A 879 26.22 -5.62 -4.64
CA PHE A 879 26.61 -6.24 -3.37
C PHE A 879 28.03 -5.86 -2.97
N PHE A 880 29.00 -5.94 -3.89
CA PHE A 880 30.37 -5.49 -3.62
C PHE A 880 30.43 -4.00 -3.27
N ALA A 881 29.65 -3.16 -3.97
CA ALA A 881 29.57 -1.74 -3.65
C ALA A 881 28.95 -1.47 -2.27
N ALA A 882 27.94 -2.23 -1.85
CA ALA A 882 27.31 -2.14 -0.52
C ALA A 882 28.31 -2.41 0.61
N ARG A 883 29.25 -3.31 0.35
CA ARG A 883 30.32 -3.71 1.29
C ARG A 883 31.61 -2.89 1.15
N LEU A 884 31.62 -1.88 0.27
CA LEU A 884 32.81 -1.08 -0.06
C LEU A 884 33.99 -1.90 -0.63
N GLU A 885 33.73 -3.11 -1.14
CA GLU A 885 34.73 -4.04 -1.68
C GLU A 885 34.91 -3.90 -3.21
N ASN A 886 35.08 -2.67 -3.71
CA ASN A 886 35.13 -2.41 -5.15
C ASN A 886 36.29 -3.11 -5.88
N ARG A 887 37.38 -3.43 -5.17
CA ARG A 887 38.55 -4.14 -5.73
C ARG A 887 38.22 -5.54 -6.22
N THR A 888 37.43 -6.31 -5.45
CA THR A 888 37.03 -7.66 -5.87
C THR A 888 36.18 -7.63 -7.14
N SER A 889 35.23 -6.70 -7.22
CA SER A 889 34.42 -6.52 -8.43
C SER A 889 35.27 -6.16 -9.64
N MET A 890 36.32 -5.36 -9.45
CA MET A 890 37.24 -4.95 -10.51
C MET A 890 38.05 -6.14 -11.08
N PHE A 891 38.61 -7.00 -10.21
CA PHE A 891 39.32 -8.20 -10.67
C PHE A 891 38.40 -9.17 -11.42
N LEU A 892 37.16 -9.34 -10.96
CA LEU A 892 36.18 -10.18 -11.66
C LEU A 892 35.83 -9.60 -13.05
N ASP A 893 35.81 -8.28 -13.22
CA ASP A 893 35.62 -7.66 -14.52
C ASP A 893 36.86 -7.80 -15.43
N PHE A 894 38.06 -7.76 -14.87
CA PHE A 894 39.30 -8.03 -15.59
C PHE A 894 39.33 -9.47 -16.14
N PHE A 895 39.04 -10.46 -15.29
CA PHE A 895 39.00 -11.86 -15.75
C PHE A 895 37.86 -12.11 -16.73
N LEU A 896 36.71 -11.44 -16.57
CA LEU A 896 35.64 -11.50 -17.56
C LEU A 896 36.13 -11.01 -18.91
N LEU A 897 36.84 -9.88 -18.95
CA LEU A 897 37.42 -9.34 -20.18
C LEU A 897 38.45 -10.30 -20.78
N ALA A 898 39.36 -10.84 -19.97
CA ALA A 898 40.40 -11.78 -20.41
C ALA A 898 39.80 -13.06 -21.02
N PHE A 899 38.68 -13.55 -20.47
CA PHE A 899 37.93 -14.67 -21.04
C PHE A 899 37.16 -14.29 -22.31
N HIS A 900 36.62 -13.07 -22.34
CA HIS A 900 35.74 -12.60 -23.41
C HIS A 900 36.48 -12.30 -24.72
N VAL A 901 37.66 -11.67 -24.66
CA VAL A 901 38.47 -11.32 -25.84
C VAL A 901 38.71 -12.51 -26.78
N PRO A 902 39.31 -13.64 -26.34
CA PRO A 902 39.56 -14.78 -27.22
C PRO A 902 38.26 -15.40 -27.75
N LEU A 903 37.20 -15.43 -26.92
CA LEU A 903 35.91 -16.00 -27.31
C LEU A 903 35.23 -15.19 -28.42
N VAL A 904 35.27 -13.85 -28.34
CA VAL A 904 34.74 -12.98 -29.39
C VAL A 904 35.51 -13.16 -30.69
N ILE A 905 36.84 -13.20 -30.64
CA ILE A 905 37.68 -13.39 -31.83
C ILE A 905 37.38 -14.75 -32.48
N LEU A 906 37.26 -15.82 -31.68
CA LEU A 906 36.95 -17.15 -32.17
C LEU A 906 35.57 -17.21 -32.84
N LEU A 907 34.52 -16.75 -32.14
CA LEU A 907 33.15 -16.84 -32.64
C LEU A 907 32.86 -15.89 -33.80
N ALA A 908 33.54 -14.75 -33.88
CA ALA A 908 33.42 -13.83 -35.02
C ALA A 908 33.96 -14.41 -36.34
N ARG A 909 34.90 -15.37 -36.27
CA ARG A 909 35.45 -16.06 -37.45
C ARG A 909 34.57 -17.21 -37.95
N THR A 910 33.56 -17.61 -37.17
CA THR A 910 32.59 -18.63 -37.59
C THR A 910 31.56 -18.05 -38.57
N PRO A 911 30.74 -18.89 -39.24
CA PRO A 911 29.63 -18.41 -40.07
C PRO A 911 28.63 -17.49 -39.36
N LEU A 912 28.62 -17.46 -38.01
CA LEU A 912 27.78 -16.58 -37.23
C LEU A 912 28.19 -15.10 -37.31
N GLN A 913 29.45 -14.78 -37.64
CA GLN A 913 29.98 -13.41 -37.76
C GLN A 913 29.55 -12.51 -36.57
N PHE A 914 28.77 -11.44 -36.83
CA PHE A 914 28.29 -10.51 -35.82
C PHE A 914 27.38 -11.21 -34.78
N ALA A 915 26.60 -12.21 -35.18
CA ALA A 915 25.79 -13.00 -34.26
C ALA A 915 26.66 -13.82 -33.29
N GLY A 916 27.84 -14.26 -33.75
CA GLY A 916 28.85 -14.93 -32.94
C GLY A 916 29.42 -14.03 -31.84
N ILE A 917 29.58 -12.73 -32.13
CA ILE A 917 29.97 -11.72 -31.13
C ILE A 917 28.92 -11.62 -30.02
N ALA A 918 27.64 -11.51 -30.38
CA ALA A 918 26.55 -11.47 -29.40
C ALA A 918 26.47 -12.74 -28.54
N LEU A 919 26.73 -13.91 -29.13
CA LEU A 919 26.82 -15.19 -28.42
C LEU A 919 28.02 -15.22 -27.45
N ALA A 920 29.19 -14.75 -27.89
CA ALA A 920 30.38 -14.65 -27.05
C ALA A 920 30.09 -13.80 -25.80
N THR A 921 29.44 -12.66 -25.96
CA THR A 921 29.01 -11.82 -24.83
C THR A 921 28.12 -12.61 -23.87
N SER A 922 27.10 -13.30 -24.38
CA SER A 922 26.18 -14.08 -23.54
C SER A 922 26.87 -15.19 -22.75
N ILE A 923 27.77 -15.96 -23.39
CA ILE A 923 28.55 -17.00 -22.75
C ILE A 923 29.43 -16.40 -21.65
N SER A 924 30.18 -15.33 -21.93
CA SER A 924 31.05 -14.68 -20.95
C SER A 924 30.28 -14.22 -19.69
N TYR A 925 29.11 -13.58 -19.86
CA TYR A 925 28.32 -13.12 -18.72
C TYR A 925 27.63 -14.25 -17.94
N LEU A 926 27.24 -15.34 -18.59
CA LEU A 926 26.68 -16.53 -17.91
C LEU A 926 27.76 -17.24 -17.08
N THR A 927 28.94 -17.48 -17.66
CA THR A 927 30.07 -18.08 -16.95
C THR A 927 30.46 -17.25 -15.74
N PHE A 928 30.63 -15.93 -15.91
CA PHE A 928 31.02 -15.06 -14.81
C PHE A 928 29.91 -14.79 -13.80
N ALA A 929 28.64 -14.99 -14.14
CA ALA A 929 27.56 -14.98 -13.15
C ALA A 929 27.75 -16.11 -12.12
N LEU A 930 28.11 -17.32 -12.57
CA LEU A 930 28.41 -18.45 -11.69
C LEU A 930 29.63 -18.17 -10.80
N VAL A 931 30.73 -17.69 -11.41
CA VAL A 931 31.95 -17.31 -10.67
C VAL A 931 31.64 -16.23 -9.61
N ARG A 932 30.87 -15.21 -9.97
CA ARG A 932 30.48 -14.12 -9.05
C ARG A 932 29.64 -14.63 -7.87
N VAL A 933 28.69 -15.53 -8.11
CA VAL A 933 27.90 -16.13 -7.03
C VAL A 933 28.79 -16.95 -6.10
N ALA A 934 29.73 -17.73 -6.64
CA ALA A 934 30.68 -18.49 -5.84
C ALA A 934 31.58 -17.59 -4.97
N VAL A 935 32.11 -16.49 -5.53
CA VAL A 935 32.96 -15.55 -4.80
C VAL A 935 32.19 -14.82 -3.70
N VAL A 936 30.96 -14.35 -3.97
CA VAL A 936 30.14 -13.70 -2.93
C VAL A 936 29.78 -14.68 -1.82
N ARG A 937 29.43 -15.93 -2.16
CA ARG A 937 29.15 -16.98 -1.17
C ARG A 937 30.36 -17.28 -0.29
N HIS A 938 31.56 -17.39 -0.86
CA HIS A 938 32.79 -17.61 -0.11
C HIS A 938 33.06 -16.47 0.89
N LYS A 939 32.83 -15.23 0.47
CA LYS A 939 32.95 -14.06 1.34
C LYS A 939 31.91 -14.05 2.46
N LEU A 940 30.64 -14.31 2.14
CA LEU A 940 29.57 -14.42 3.16
C LEU A 940 29.88 -15.52 4.19
N ARG A 941 30.48 -16.63 3.77
CA ARG A 941 30.90 -17.70 4.69
C ARG A 941 31.95 -17.21 5.69
N ARG A 942 32.88 -16.33 5.28
CA ARG A 942 33.88 -15.73 6.18
C ARG A 942 33.23 -14.81 7.22
N ASP A 943 32.09 -14.19 6.91
CA ASP A 943 31.34 -13.36 7.85
C ASP A 943 30.37 -14.18 8.74
N GLY A 944 30.47 -15.50 8.71
CA GLY A 944 29.58 -16.40 9.46
C GLY A 944 28.18 -16.56 8.86
N VAL A 945 27.98 -16.21 7.58
CA VAL A 945 26.70 -16.37 6.87
C VAL A 945 26.78 -17.56 5.90
N THR A 946 26.11 -18.67 6.22
CA THR A 946 26.16 -19.89 5.41
C THR A 946 24.99 -19.97 4.42
N VAL A 947 25.32 -20.00 3.12
CA VAL A 947 24.35 -20.18 2.02
C VAL A 947 24.55 -21.56 1.40
N ALA A 948 23.53 -22.42 1.39
CA ALA A 948 23.62 -23.75 0.77
C ALA A 948 23.46 -23.68 -0.76
N TYR A 949 24.22 -24.49 -1.51
CA TYR A 949 24.08 -24.57 -2.98
C TYR A 949 22.69 -25.08 -3.38
N GLY A 950 22.14 -26.04 -2.62
CA GLY A 950 20.82 -26.62 -2.87
C GLY A 950 19.70 -25.57 -2.92
N GLU A 951 19.80 -24.49 -2.13
CA GLU A 951 18.80 -23.43 -2.11
C GLU A 951 18.77 -22.57 -3.38
N ILE A 952 19.93 -22.42 -4.04
CA ILE A 952 20.08 -21.68 -5.29
C ILE A 952 19.73 -22.59 -6.48
N LEU A 953 20.24 -23.84 -6.47
CA LEU A 953 19.97 -24.84 -7.50
C LEU A 953 18.48 -25.20 -7.56
N SER A 954 17.81 -25.34 -6.42
CA SER A 954 16.36 -25.59 -6.36
C SER A 954 15.57 -24.45 -7.02
N ALA A 955 15.96 -23.19 -6.78
CA ALA A 955 15.30 -22.04 -7.39
C ALA A 955 15.53 -21.97 -8.91
N ALA A 956 16.75 -22.27 -9.36
CA ALA A 956 17.07 -22.38 -10.77
C ALA A 956 16.26 -23.51 -11.44
N GLY A 957 16.24 -24.71 -10.86
CA GLY A 957 15.50 -25.86 -11.38
C GLY A 957 14.00 -25.61 -11.50
N LYS A 958 13.37 -25.01 -10.49
CA LYS A 958 11.94 -24.63 -10.53
C LYS A 958 11.65 -23.57 -11.60
N THR A 959 12.54 -22.60 -11.75
CA THR A 959 12.40 -21.54 -12.76
C THR A 959 12.55 -22.12 -14.17
N LEU A 960 13.56 -22.96 -14.39
CA LEU A 960 13.78 -23.65 -15.66
C LEU A 960 12.60 -24.56 -16.03
N SER A 961 12.05 -25.29 -15.06
CA SER A 961 10.87 -26.15 -15.29
C SER A 961 9.64 -25.33 -15.71
N ALA A 962 9.38 -24.19 -15.06
CA ALA A 962 8.29 -23.29 -15.46
C ALA A 962 8.54 -22.64 -16.83
N CYS A 963 9.79 -22.30 -17.12
CA CYS A 963 10.22 -21.79 -18.42
C CYS A 963 10.03 -22.84 -19.54
N LEU A 964 10.27 -24.12 -19.27
CA LEU A 964 10.07 -25.19 -20.25
C LEU A 964 8.58 -25.31 -20.65
N LEU A 965 7.67 -25.29 -19.67
CA LEU A 965 6.22 -25.29 -19.93
C LEU A 965 5.77 -24.06 -20.73
N MET A 966 6.34 -22.89 -20.41
CA MET A 966 6.12 -21.68 -21.18
C MET A 966 6.59 -21.81 -22.63
N VAL A 967 7.76 -22.39 -22.87
CA VAL A 967 8.28 -22.61 -24.23
C VAL A 967 7.38 -23.55 -25.02
N MET A 968 6.99 -24.69 -24.44
CA MET A 968 6.09 -25.64 -25.09
C MET A 968 4.78 -24.95 -25.50
N ALA A 969 4.18 -24.18 -24.59
CA ALA A 969 2.96 -23.45 -24.92
C ALA A 969 3.15 -22.39 -26.02
N ILE A 970 4.25 -21.64 -26.02
CA ILE A 970 4.55 -20.67 -27.07
C ILE A 970 4.69 -21.36 -28.43
N ILE A 971 5.34 -22.53 -28.48
CA ILE A 971 5.48 -23.32 -29.71
C ILE A 971 4.11 -23.76 -30.23
N GLU A 972 3.27 -24.33 -29.37
CA GLU A 972 1.90 -24.74 -29.73
C GLU A 972 1.06 -23.57 -30.23
N ALA A 973 1.08 -22.44 -29.53
CA ALA A 973 0.33 -21.27 -29.96
C ALA A 973 0.84 -20.71 -31.30
N LYS A 974 2.15 -20.73 -31.56
CA LYS A 974 2.68 -20.33 -32.87
C LYS A 974 2.11 -21.19 -33.99
N PHE A 975 1.93 -22.48 -33.77
CA PHE A 975 1.33 -23.38 -34.76
C PHE A 975 -0.14 -23.00 -35.05
N VAL A 976 -0.91 -22.66 -34.01
CA VAL A 976 -2.30 -22.18 -34.16
C VAL A 976 -2.34 -20.84 -34.89
N PHE A 977 -1.50 -19.88 -34.49
CA PHE A 977 -1.45 -18.55 -35.08
C PHE A 977 -1.05 -18.55 -36.56
N LYS A 978 -0.23 -19.52 -37.00
CA LYS A 978 0.13 -19.68 -38.41
C LYS A 978 -1.08 -20.02 -39.31
N ARG A 979 -2.18 -20.52 -38.75
CA ARG A 979 -3.43 -20.80 -39.49
C ARG A 979 -4.31 -19.56 -39.68
N ILE A 980 -3.99 -18.44 -39.02
CA ILE A 980 -4.77 -17.19 -39.09
C ILE A 980 -4.10 -16.27 -40.11
N GLN A 981 -4.83 -15.87 -41.15
CA GLN A 981 -4.36 -14.87 -42.10
C GLN A 981 -4.65 -13.47 -41.59
N PHE A 982 -3.65 -12.58 -41.65
CA PHE A 982 -3.79 -11.18 -41.28
C PHE A 982 -3.61 -10.28 -42.51
N ASN A 983 -4.44 -9.24 -42.60
CA ASN A 983 -4.39 -8.27 -43.71
C ASN A 983 -3.19 -7.32 -43.64
N SER A 984 -2.46 -7.30 -42.52
CA SER A 984 -1.30 -6.42 -42.31
C SER A 984 -0.23 -7.12 -41.48
N PRO A 985 1.04 -7.16 -41.95
CA PRO A 985 2.17 -7.70 -41.18
C PRO A 985 2.39 -6.98 -39.85
N THR A 986 2.06 -5.69 -39.77
CA THR A 986 2.16 -4.93 -38.52
C THR A 986 1.12 -5.39 -37.50
N ILE A 987 -0.12 -5.62 -37.94
CA ILE A 987 -1.19 -6.14 -37.08
C ILE A 987 -0.86 -7.56 -36.61
N GLU A 988 -0.35 -8.41 -37.50
CA GLU A 988 0.15 -9.75 -37.17
C GLU A 988 1.22 -9.68 -36.08
N ASN A 989 2.25 -8.85 -36.26
CA ASN A 989 3.34 -8.71 -35.29
C ASN A 989 2.86 -8.15 -33.94
N ILE A 990 1.90 -7.22 -33.92
CA ILE A 990 1.29 -6.72 -32.67
C ILE A 990 0.56 -7.86 -31.95
N ILE A 991 -0.30 -8.58 -32.67
CA ILE A 991 -1.10 -9.66 -32.10
C ILE A 991 -0.20 -10.79 -31.61
N PHE A 992 0.84 -11.16 -32.36
CA PHE A 992 1.81 -12.18 -31.96
C PHE A 992 2.57 -11.75 -30.71
N CYS A 993 3.11 -10.52 -30.70
CA CYS A 993 3.85 -10.03 -29.54
C CYS A 993 2.97 -9.98 -28.29
N VAL A 994 1.75 -9.44 -28.38
CA VAL A 994 0.85 -9.28 -27.24
C VAL A 994 0.33 -10.64 -26.76
N SER A 995 -0.21 -11.46 -27.66
CA SER A 995 -0.85 -12.74 -27.31
C SER A 995 0.16 -13.76 -26.79
N LEU A 996 1.29 -13.95 -27.47
CA LEU A 996 2.30 -14.93 -27.04
C LEU A 996 3.02 -14.47 -25.76
N THR A 997 3.24 -13.17 -25.58
CA THR A 997 3.77 -12.64 -24.31
C THR A 997 2.78 -12.88 -23.18
N PHE A 998 1.49 -12.55 -23.38
CA PHE A 998 0.47 -12.73 -22.34
C PHE A 998 0.31 -14.19 -21.96
N MET A 999 0.10 -15.06 -22.95
CA MET A 999 -0.08 -16.49 -22.74
C MET A 999 1.16 -17.15 -22.14
N GLY A 1000 2.35 -16.89 -22.70
CA GLY A 1000 3.61 -17.42 -22.17
C GLY A 1000 3.86 -16.96 -20.74
N THR A 1001 3.58 -15.69 -20.42
CA THR A 1001 3.69 -15.17 -19.05
C THR A 1001 2.67 -15.84 -18.13
N ALA A 1002 1.40 -15.95 -18.53
CA ALA A 1002 0.36 -16.59 -17.74
C ALA A 1002 0.72 -18.05 -17.39
N ILE A 1003 1.17 -18.82 -18.39
CA ILE A 1003 1.58 -20.22 -18.22
C ILE A 1003 2.83 -20.32 -17.34
N TYR A 1004 3.79 -19.43 -17.52
CA TYR A 1004 4.96 -19.35 -16.64
C TYR A 1004 4.57 -19.11 -15.17
N PHE A 1005 3.66 -18.16 -14.91
CA PHE A 1005 3.19 -17.86 -13.56
C PHE A 1005 2.36 -19.01 -12.95
N LEU A 1006 1.48 -19.64 -13.74
CA LEU A 1006 0.72 -20.83 -13.32
C LEU A 1006 1.65 -22.01 -13.00
N SER A 1007 2.57 -22.32 -13.90
CA SER A 1007 3.59 -23.37 -13.71
C SER A 1007 4.46 -23.09 -12.49
N SER A 1008 4.82 -21.83 -12.28
CA SER A 1008 5.58 -21.41 -11.10
C SER A 1008 4.81 -21.58 -9.79
N LEU A 1009 3.48 -21.46 -9.79
CA LEU A 1009 2.63 -21.79 -8.64
C LEU A 1009 2.67 -23.31 -8.38
N ILE A 1010 2.54 -24.12 -9.43
CA ILE A 1010 2.57 -25.59 -9.35
C ILE A 1010 3.90 -26.08 -8.77
N PHE A 1011 5.03 -25.58 -9.27
CA PHE A 1011 6.36 -25.93 -8.77
C PHE A 1011 6.73 -25.28 -7.43
N LYS A 1012 5.80 -24.55 -6.79
CA LYS A 1012 6.02 -23.81 -5.54
C LYS A 1012 7.29 -22.95 -5.63
N ASN A 1013 7.42 -22.18 -6.71
CA ASN A 1013 8.55 -21.29 -6.92
C ASN A 1013 8.43 -20.09 -5.96
N THR A 1014 9.32 -20.02 -4.98
CA THR A 1014 9.29 -19.00 -3.92
C THR A 1014 9.43 -17.56 -4.45
N GLY A 1015 9.88 -17.37 -5.69
CA GLY A 1015 9.91 -16.04 -6.33
C GLY A 1015 8.55 -15.35 -6.35
N ILE A 1016 7.45 -16.10 -6.47
CA ILE A 1016 6.09 -15.55 -6.49
C ILE A 1016 5.61 -15.05 -5.12
N LEU A 1017 6.08 -15.69 -4.03
CA LEU A 1017 5.69 -15.37 -2.66
C LEU A 1017 6.26 -14.01 -2.20
N ILE A 1018 7.36 -13.58 -2.80
CA ILE A 1018 7.98 -12.29 -2.50
C ILE A 1018 7.11 -11.13 -3.00
N PHE A 1019 6.42 -11.29 -4.14
CA PHE A 1019 5.42 -10.31 -4.61
C PHE A 1019 4.20 -10.25 -3.69
N LYS A 1020 3.76 -11.39 -3.15
CA LYS A 1020 2.66 -11.48 -2.17
C LYS A 1020 3.00 -10.78 -0.85
N LYS A 1021 4.24 -10.91 -0.36
CA LYS A 1021 4.71 -10.27 0.89
C LYS A 1021 5.12 -8.80 0.76
N ARG A 1022 5.63 -8.34 -0.39
CA ARG A 1022 6.05 -6.94 -0.60
C ARG A 1022 4.95 -6.03 -1.17
N GLY A 1023 3.89 -6.59 -1.77
CA GLY A 1023 2.68 -5.84 -2.14
C GLY A 1023 1.79 -5.46 -0.95
N GLY A 1024 2.00 -6.08 0.21
CA GLY A 1024 1.41 -5.70 1.49
C GLY A 1024 2.49 -5.14 2.40
N SER A 1025 2.71 -3.83 2.37
CA SER A 1025 3.51 -3.17 3.40
C SER A 1025 2.87 -3.44 4.77
N SER A 1026 3.67 -3.99 5.67
CA SER A 1026 3.52 -3.98 7.12
C SER A 1026 2.81 -2.71 7.61
N ARG A 1027 1.54 -2.87 7.98
CA ARG A 1027 0.84 -2.06 8.98
C ARG A 1027 0.30 -3.06 10.03
N PRO A 1028 0.62 -2.93 11.32
CA PRO A 1028 -0.28 -3.42 12.34
C PRO A 1028 -1.45 -2.45 12.37
N GLY A 1029 -2.44 -2.70 11.52
CA GLY A 1029 -3.67 -1.93 11.44
C GLY A 1029 -4.77 -2.90 11.10
N VAL A 1030 -5.87 -2.84 11.85
CA VAL A 1030 -7.03 -3.72 11.75
C VAL A 1030 -7.24 -4.10 10.28
N PRO A 1031 -7.14 -5.38 9.93
CA PRO A 1031 -6.99 -5.75 8.54
C PRO A 1031 -8.22 -5.31 7.74
N ILE A 1032 -7.95 -4.79 6.55
CA ILE A 1032 -8.91 -4.55 5.45
C ILE A 1032 -9.74 -5.83 5.14
N SER A 1033 -9.42 -6.98 5.77
CA SER A 1033 -10.23 -8.20 5.79
C SER A 1033 -11.59 -8.10 6.48
N LEU A 1034 -11.94 -6.99 7.13
CA LEU A 1034 -13.32 -6.74 7.60
C LEU A 1034 -14.34 -6.49 6.46
N LEU A 1035 -13.88 -6.39 5.20
CA LEU A 1035 -14.75 -6.29 4.01
C LEU A 1035 -15.02 -7.63 3.32
N SER A 1036 -14.35 -8.72 3.71
CA SER A 1036 -14.70 -10.06 3.25
C SER A 1036 -15.48 -10.77 4.36
N PRO A 1037 -16.80 -10.99 4.18
CA PRO A 1037 -17.61 -11.73 5.15
C PRO A 1037 -17.03 -13.12 5.48
N PHE A 1038 -16.28 -13.72 4.55
CA PHE A 1038 -15.65 -15.04 4.70
C PHE A 1038 -14.43 -15.04 5.62
N ARG A 1039 -13.49 -14.09 5.46
CA ARG A 1039 -12.34 -14.00 6.38
C ARG A 1039 -12.73 -13.56 7.78
N PHE A 1040 -13.81 -12.78 7.87
CA PHE A 1040 -14.39 -12.39 9.16
C PHE A 1040 -14.86 -13.61 9.94
N MET A 1041 -15.56 -14.55 9.30
CA MET A 1041 -16.03 -15.76 9.98
C MET A 1041 -14.89 -16.65 10.49
N GLU A 1042 -13.80 -16.80 9.73
CA GLU A 1042 -12.61 -17.55 10.18
C GLU A 1042 -12.04 -16.95 11.47
N THR A 1043 -11.84 -15.62 11.50
CA THR A 1043 -11.31 -14.93 12.69
C THR A 1043 -12.23 -15.03 13.90
N VAL A 1044 -13.54 -14.84 13.72
CA VAL A 1044 -14.49 -14.88 14.84
C VAL A 1044 -14.68 -16.30 15.36
N SER A 1045 -14.70 -17.30 14.48
CA SER A 1045 -14.84 -18.71 14.87
C SER A 1045 -13.69 -19.22 15.73
N ALA A 1046 -12.49 -18.63 15.62
CA ALA A 1046 -11.32 -19.02 16.42
C ALA A 1046 -11.41 -18.55 17.88
N ASN A 1047 -12.11 -17.45 18.18
CA ASN A 1047 -12.32 -16.98 19.55
C ASN A 1047 -13.68 -16.27 19.74
N PRO A 1048 -14.80 -17.03 19.77
CA PRO A 1048 -16.14 -16.45 19.75
C PRO A 1048 -16.47 -15.54 20.95
N GLU A 1049 -16.07 -15.91 22.17
CA GLU A 1049 -16.42 -15.14 23.37
C GLU A 1049 -15.70 -13.79 23.42
N PHE A 1050 -14.44 -13.73 22.98
CA PHE A 1050 -13.70 -12.46 22.85
C PHE A 1050 -14.41 -11.49 21.89
N TYR A 1051 -14.93 -12.02 20.78
CA TYR A 1051 -15.52 -11.23 19.70
C TYR A 1051 -17.02 -10.97 19.83
N LYS A 1052 -17.69 -11.64 20.78
CA LYS A 1052 -19.14 -11.55 20.99
C LYS A 1052 -19.58 -10.12 21.24
N THR A 1053 -19.00 -9.44 22.23
CA THR A 1053 -19.35 -8.06 22.58
C THR A 1053 -19.00 -7.08 21.46
N GLU A 1054 -17.90 -7.32 20.74
CA GLU A 1054 -17.45 -6.42 19.68
C GLU A 1054 -18.29 -6.58 18.40
N PHE A 1055 -18.83 -7.76 18.10
CA PHE A 1055 -19.49 -8.04 16.81
C PHE A 1055 -20.96 -8.45 16.90
N ARG A 1056 -21.59 -8.49 18.08
CA ARG A 1056 -23.03 -8.79 18.25
C ARG A 1056 -23.93 -7.94 17.34
N TYR A 1057 -23.61 -6.67 17.18
CA TYR A 1057 -24.37 -5.74 16.32
C TYR A 1057 -24.44 -6.18 14.85
N LYS A 1058 -23.45 -6.95 14.37
CA LYS A 1058 -23.41 -7.44 12.99
C LYS A 1058 -24.48 -8.49 12.69
N ILE A 1059 -25.06 -9.13 13.70
CA ILE A 1059 -26.16 -10.08 13.50
C ILE A 1059 -27.33 -9.37 12.81
N ASN A 1060 -27.86 -8.30 13.40
CA ASN A 1060 -28.99 -7.56 12.84
C ASN A 1060 -28.66 -6.95 11.46
N LEU A 1061 -27.43 -6.44 11.30
CA LEU A 1061 -26.94 -5.90 10.03
C LEU A 1061 -26.87 -6.96 8.92
N TYR A 1062 -26.39 -8.16 9.23
CA TYR A 1062 -26.29 -9.23 8.24
C TYR A 1062 -27.66 -9.84 7.95
N LEU A 1063 -28.53 -9.99 8.95
CA LEU A 1063 -29.87 -10.53 8.77
C LEU A 1063 -30.78 -9.65 7.89
N SER A 1064 -30.54 -8.34 7.87
CA SER A 1064 -31.25 -7.36 7.03
C SER A 1064 -30.67 -7.26 5.62
N ASN A 1065 -29.50 -7.85 5.34
CA ASN A 1065 -28.87 -7.74 4.04
C ASN A 1065 -29.66 -8.48 2.95
N PRO A 1066 -29.88 -7.87 1.76
CA PRO A 1066 -30.60 -8.52 0.66
C PRO A 1066 -29.83 -9.69 0.04
N ASN A 1067 -28.50 -9.74 0.20
CA ASN A 1067 -27.66 -10.82 -0.31
C ASN A 1067 -27.72 -12.02 0.67
N TRP A 1068 -28.07 -13.19 0.14
CA TRP A 1068 -28.32 -14.39 0.95
C TRP A 1068 -27.03 -14.93 1.59
N GLU A 1069 -25.86 -14.78 0.94
CA GLU A 1069 -24.57 -15.21 1.49
C GLU A 1069 -24.22 -14.43 2.75
N ILE A 1070 -24.45 -13.11 2.75
CA ILE A 1070 -24.26 -12.25 3.92
C ILE A 1070 -25.30 -12.56 4.99
N LYS A 1071 -26.57 -12.74 4.60
CA LYS A 1071 -27.65 -13.11 5.53
C LYS A 1071 -27.38 -14.44 6.24
N ASN A 1072 -26.82 -15.41 5.52
CA ASN A 1072 -26.39 -16.70 6.06
C ASN A 1072 -25.28 -16.56 7.12
N ILE A 1073 -24.40 -15.56 6.99
CA ILE A 1073 -23.37 -15.26 8.00
C ILE A 1073 -24.03 -14.72 9.27
N GLY A 1074 -25.04 -13.86 9.15
CA GLY A 1074 -25.86 -13.43 10.29
C GLY A 1074 -26.49 -14.60 11.06
N ILE A 1075 -27.03 -15.59 10.33
CA ILE A 1075 -27.60 -16.82 10.92
C ILE A 1075 -26.52 -17.62 11.67
N LYS A 1076 -25.33 -17.79 11.08
CA LYS A 1076 -24.22 -18.49 11.75
C LYS A 1076 -23.77 -17.77 13.02
N LEU A 1077 -23.74 -16.44 13.01
CA LEU A 1077 -23.39 -15.64 14.19
C LEU A 1077 -24.41 -15.81 15.33
N ILE A 1078 -25.70 -15.99 15.04
CA ILE A 1078 -26.71 -16.30 16.08
C ILE A 1078 -26.30 -17.57 16.85
N GLY A 1079 -25.96 -18.64 16.12
CA GLY A 1079 -25.52 -19.90 16.73
C GLY A 1079 -24.18 -19.76 17.45
N LEU A 1080 -23.21 -19.08 16.82
CA LEU A 1080 -21.86 -18.92 17.35
C LEU A 1080 -21.83 -18.09 18.66
N PHE A 1081 -22.61 -17.01 18.73
CA PHE A 1081 -22.72 -16.16 19.92
C PHE A 1081 -23.81 -16.61 20.91
N LYS A 1082 -24.53 -17.69 20.58
CA LYS A 1082 -25.65 -18.24 21.35
C LYS A 1082 -26.76 -17.20 21.67
N GLU A 1083 -27.18 -16.44 20.66
CA GLU A 1083 -28.14 -15.33 20.81
C GLU A 1083 -29.60 -15.81 20.90
N LYS A 1084 -30.05 -16.18 22.11
CA LYS A 1084 -31.40 -16.71 22.38
C LYS A 1084 -32.54 -15.77 21.94
N SER A 1085 -32.33 -14.45 21.99
CA SER A 1085 -33.34 -13.45 21.59
C SER A 1085 -33.73 -13.50 20.10
N LYS A 1086 -32.94 -14.21 19.27
CA LYS A 1086 -33.22 -14.37 17.84
C LYS A 1086 -33.80 -15.75 17.47
N SER A 1087 -34.20 -16.55 18.46
CA SER A 1087 -34.91 -17.83 18.26
C SER A 1087 -36.18 -17.67 17.42
N ALA A 1088 -37.05 -16.72 17.78
CA ALA A 1088 -38.29 -16.45 17.05
C ALA A 1088 -38.05 -16.07 15.57
N PHE A 1089 -36.97 -15.34 15.27
CA PHE A 1089 -36.59 -15.04 13.89
C PHE A 1089 -36.25 -16.30 13.10
N LEU A 1090 -35.46 -17.21 13.68
CA LEU A 1090 -35.07 -18.47 13.03
C LEU A 1090 -36.27 -19.41 12.82
N VAL A 1091 -37.14 -19.53 13.82
CA VAL A 1091 -38.38 -20.32 13.72
C VAL A 1091 -39.28 -19.77 12.61
N ASN A 1092 -39.57 -18.46 12.62
CA ASN A 1092 -40.39 -17.82 11.59
C ASN A 1092 -39.79 -17.98 10.19
N MET A 1093 -38.48 -17.84 10.05
CA MET A 1093 -37.77 -18.01 8.78
C MET A 1093 -37.93 -19.43 8.23
N LEU A 1094 -37.80 -20.45 9.09
CA LEU A 1094 -37.95 -21.85 8.73
C LEU A 1094 -39.41 -22.21 8.40
N THR A 1095 -40.37 -21.77 9.22
CA THR A 1095 -41.80 -21.99 9.01
C THR A 1095 -42.30 -21.35 7.71
N ALA A 1096 -41.80 -20.15 7.37
CA ALA A 1096 -42.12 -19.46 6.14
C ALA A 1096 -41.37 -20.00 4.90
N GLY A 1097 -40.48 -20.99 5.06
CA GLY A 1097 -39.68 -21.54 3.98
C GLY A 1097 -38.71 -20.52 3.35
N GLN A 1098 -38.26 -19.52 4.10
CA GLN A 1098 -37.38 -18.47 3.59
C GLN A 1098 -35.92 -18.94 3.48
N GLY A 1099 -35.28 -18.65 2.34
CA GLY A 1099 -33.87 -18.93 2.09
C GLY A 1099 -33.60 -20.27 1.39
N ASN A 1100 -32.39 -20.45 0.88
CA ASN A 1100 -31.97 -21.70 0.23
C ASN A 1100 -31.64 -22.81 1.25
N GLY A 1101 -31.30 -24.01 0.78
CA GLY A 1101 -30.94 -25.15 1.64
C GLY A 1101 -29.83 -24.83 2.64
N PHE A 1102 -28.77 -24.12 2.22
CA PHE A 1102 -27.67 -23.73 3.11
C PHE A 1102 -28.11 -22.83 4.26
N MET A 1103 -28.95 -21.83 3.99
CA MET A 1103 -29.45 -20.92 5.01
C MET A 1103 -30.33 -21.65 6.03
N ARG A 1104 -31.25 -22.50 5.55
CA ARG A 1104 -32.18 -23.23 6.41
C ARG A 1104 -31.46 -24.31 7.25
N ARG A 1105 -30.48 -24.99 6.67
CA ARG A 1105 -29.55 -25.88 7.41
C ARG A 1105 -28.82 -25.11 8.52
N ASN A 1106 -28.23 -23.95 8.22
CA ASN A 1106 -27.50 -23.18 9.24
C ASN A 1106 -28.44 -22.58 10.29
N ALA A 1107 -29.70 -22.28 9.96
CA ALA A 1107 -30.71 -21.85 10.93
C ALA A 1107 -31.06 -22.96 11.92
N LEU A 1108 -31.18 -24.20 11.45
CA LEU A 1108 -31.35 -25.38 12.31
C LEU A 1108 -30.14 -25.60 13.23
N ILE A 1109 -28.92 -25.50 12.68
CA ILE A 1109 -27.68 -25.58 13.47
C ILE A 1109 -27.63 -24.46 14.53
N ALA A 1110 -28.07 -23.25 14.19
CA ALA A 1110 -28.12 -22.12 15.11
C ALA A 1110 -29.17 -22.33 16.22
N LEU A 1111 -30.38 -22.83 15.89
CA LEU A 1111 -31.42 -23.18 16.87
C LEU A 1111 -30.93 -24.23 17.86
N LYS A 1112 -30.25 -25.26 17.37
CA LYS A 1112 -29.61 -26.28 18.19
C LYS A 1112 -28.52 -25.70 19.10
N ALA A 1113 -27.67 -24.82 18.57
CA ALA A 1113 -26.60 -24.19 19.33
C ALA A 1113 -27.11 -23.27 20.47
N ILE A 1114 -28.27 -22.62 20.30
CA ILE A 1114 -28.94 -21.83 21.35
C ILE A 1114 -29.78 -22.67 22.31
N ASN A 1115 -29.87 -23.98 22.08
CA ASN A 1115 -30.66 -24.95 22.85
C ASN A 1115 -32.16 -24.58 22.91
N HIS A 1116 -32.75 -24.21 21.76
CA HIS A 1116 -34.17 -23.82 21.67
C HIS A 1116 -35.06 -25.03 21.32
N TRP A 1117 -35.71 -25.61 22.31
CA TRP A 1117 -36.59 -26.78 22.15
C TRP A 1117 -37.96 -26.53 22.78
N ASN A 1118 -39.02 -26.72 22.00
CA ASN A 1118 -40.43 -26.68 22.42
C ASN A 1118 -41.29 -27.52 21.45
N ALA A 1119 -42.58 -27.70 21.76
CA ALA A 1119 -43.50 -28.49 20.94
C ALA A 1119 -43.59 -27.98 19.49
N GLU A 1120 -43.61 -26.65 19.30
CA GLU A 1120 -43.63 -26.00 17.98
C GLU A 1120 -42.38 -26.32 17.15
N THR A 1121 -41.20 -26.32 17.78
CA THR A 1121 -39.94 -26.67 17.13
C THR A 1121 -39.91 -28.15 16.74
N LYS A 1122 -40.47 -29.04 17.57
CA LYS A 1122 -40.61 -30.46 17.23
C LYS A 1122 -41.46 -30.65 15.97
N GLU A 1123 -42.63 -30.01 15.92
CA GLU A 1123 -43.53 -30.09 14.75
C GLU A 1123 -42.86 -29.52 13.49
N LEU A 1124 -42.17 -28.38 13.63
CA LEU A 1124 -41.38 -27.78 12.55
C LEU A 1124 -40.31 -28.74 12.02
N LEU A 1125 -39.57 -29.41 12.90
CA LEU A 1125 -38.53 -30.38 12.51
C LEU A 1125 -39.12 -31.58 11.77
N LEU A 1126 -40.23 -32.14 12.26
CA LEU A 1126 -40.94 -33.23 11.59
C LEU A 1126 -41.42 -32.83 10.18
N ARG A 1127 -41.88 -31.58 10.02
CA ARG A 1127 -42.22 -31.02 8.70
C ARG A 1127 -40.99 -30.89 7.80
N LEU A 1128 -39.86 -30.44 8.34
CA LEU A 1128 -38.60 -30.26 7.61
C LEU A 1128 -37.94 -31.58 7.18
N LEU A 1129 -38.33 -32.73 7.75
CA LEU A 1129 -37.93 -34.05 7.23
C LEU A 1129 -38.47 -34.32 5.81
N LYS A 1130 -39.44 -33.53 5.33
CA LYS A 1130 -39.97 -33.56 3.97
C LYS A 1130 -39.45 -32.40 3.10
N ASP A 1131 -38.48 -31.61 3.57
CA ASP A 1131 -37.94 -30.48 2.80
C ASP A 1131 -37.26 -30.95 1.51
N GLY A 1132 -37.32 -30.14 0.45
CA GLY A 1132 -36.70 -30.45 -0.84
C GLY A 1132 -35.18 -30.54 -0.80
N TYR A 1133 -34.52 -29.89 0.16
CA TYR A 1133 -33.05 -29.88 0.28
C TYR A 1133 -32.55 -30.92 1.27
N PHE A 1134 -31.65 -31.80 0.84
CA PHE A 1134 -31.15 -32.89 1.66
C PHE A 1134 -30.35 -32.41 2.89
N GLU A 1135 -29.65 -31.27 2.78
CA GLU A 1135 -28.90 -30.70 3.89
C GLU A 1135 -29.80 -30.23 5.03
N VAL A 1136 -31.02 -29.79 4.70
CA VAL A 1136 -32.04 -29.37 5.67
C VAL A 1136 -32.60 -30.59 6.39
N ARG A 1137 -32.92 -31.65 5.63
CA ARG A 1137 -33.38 -32.93 6.19
C ARG A 1137 -32.35 -33.56 7.12
N ALA A 1138 -31.08 -33.61 6.71
CA ALA A 1138 -29.99 -34.12 7.53
C ALA A 1138 -29.79 -33.32 8.83
N ALA A 1139 -29.84 -31.98 8.75
CA ALA A 1139 -29.75 -31.13 9.94
C ALA A 1139 -30.97 -31.28 10.87
N ALA A 1140 -32.17 -31.49 10.32
CA ALA A 1140 -33.36 -31.75 11.11
C ALA A 1140 -33.30 -33.10 11.84
N LEU A 1141 -32.82 -34.15 11.16
CA LEU A 1141 -32.56 -35.47 11.76
C LEU A 1141 -31.55 -35.39 12.92
N ASP A 1142 -30.43 -34.72 12.70
CA ASP A 1142 -29.42 -34.50 13.74
C ASP A 1142 -29.99 -33.71 14.92
N TYR A 1143 -30.82 -32.69 14.67
CA TYR A 1143 -31.41 -31.91 15.76
C TYR A 1143 -32.45 -32.72 16.55
N LEU A 1144 -33.36 -33.43 15.88
CA LEU A 1144 -34.32 -34.33 16.52
C LEU A 1144 -33.61 -35.36 17.41
N GLY A 1145 -32.50 -35.92 16.93
CA GLY A 1145 -31.73 -36.92 17.67
C GLY A 1145 -31.12 -36.49 18.98
N HIS A 1146 -31.09 -35.18 19.28
CA HIS A 1146 -30.65 -34.68 20.59
C HIS A 1146 -31.77 -34.64 21.63
N HIS A 1147 -33.04 -34.71 21.21
CA HIS A 1147 -34.16 -34.35 22.08
C HIS A 1147 -35.35 -35.33 22.06
N ILE A 1148 -35.47 -36.21 21.04
CA ILE A 1148 -36.56 -37.20 21.01
C ILE A 1148 -36.36 -38.30 22.08
N SER A 1149 -37.47 -38.78 22.66
CA SER A 1149 -37.50 -39.90 23.61
C SER A 1149 -37.28 -41.26 22.91
N GLU A 1150 -37.20 -42.37 23.66
CA GLU A 1150 -37.15 -43.72 23.08
C GLU A 1150 -38.48 -44.11 22.41
N SER A 1151 -39.62 -43.75 22.99
CA SER A 1151 -40.94 -44.03 22.41
C SER A 1151 -41.13 -43.31 21.07
N GLU A 1152 -40.71 -42.04 20.98
CA GLU A 1152 -40.79 -41.23 19.77
C GLU A 1152 -39.80 -41.70 18.69
N TYR A 1153 -38.67 -42.27 19.10
CA TYR A 1153 -37.73 -42.90 18.17
C TYR A 1153 -38.37 -44.12 17.49
N GLY A 1154 -39.09 -44.94 18.26
CA GLY A 1154 -39.85 -46.09 17.73
C GLY A 1154 -40.91 -45.68 16.70
N GLU A 1155 -41.67 -44.62 16.95
CA GLU A 1155 -42.67 -44.10 15.99
C GLU A 1155 -42.05 -43.65 14.66
N LEU A 1156 -40.83 -43.12 14.69
CA LEU A 1156 -40.12 -42.59 13.53
C LEU A 1156 -39.20 -43.61 12.84
N GLN A 1157 -39.09 -44.83 13.36
CA GLN A 1157 -38.14 -45.85 12.89
C GLN A 1157 -38.27 -46.13 11.38
N LYS A 1158 -39.50 -46.25 10.86
CA LYS A 1158 -39.75 -46.43 9.41
C LYS A 1158 -39.24 -45.26 8.58
N THR A 1159 -39.32 -44.03 9.10
CA THR A 1159 -38.82 -42.83 8.42
C THR A 1159 -37.30 -42.84 8.39
N PHE A 1160 -36.64 -43.21 9.49
CA PHE A 1160 -35.18 -43.31 9.55
C PHE A 1160 -34.65 -44.41 8.65
N GLN A 1161 -35.28 -45.59 8.64
CA GLN A 1161 -34.87 -46.69 7.78
C GLN A 1161 -34.91 -46.30 6.30
N ARG A 1162 -36.02 -45.69 5.87
CA ARG A 1162 -36.16 -45.20 4.49
C ARG A 1162 -35.08 -44.19 4.10
N ARG A 1163 -34.62 -43.35 5.04
CA ARG A 1163 -33.52 -42.39 4.82
C ARG A 1163 -32.16 -43.06 4.83
N LEU A 1164 -31.94 -44.08 5.64
CA LEU A 1164 -30.72 -44.87 5.62
C LEU A 1164 -30.56 -45.63 4.28
N ASP A 1165 -31.67 -46.12 3.74
CA ASP A 1165 -31.73 -46.83 2.45
C ASP A 1165 -31.48 -45.86 1.28
N HIS A 1166 -32.31 -44.82 1.18
CA HIS A 1166 -32.45 -44.00 -0.03
C HIS A 1166 -32.03 -42.52 0.13
N GLY A 1167 -31.61 -42.10 1.32
CA GLY A 1167 -31.20 -40.72 1.59
C GLY A 1167 -29.83 -40.37 1.02
N SER A 1168 -29.50 -39.08 1.02
CA SER A 1168 -28.15 -38.62 0.68
C SER A 1168 -27.10 -39.09 1.70
N VAL A 1169 -25.82 -38.93 1.38
CA VAL A 1169 -24.71 -39.28 2.29
C VAL A 1169 -24.87 -38.61 3.67
N ASP A 1170 -25.24 -37.33 3.70
CA ASP A 1170 -25.45 -36.60 4.96
C ASP A 1170 -26.66 -37.10 5.75
N GLU A 1171 -27.74 -37.52 5.06
CA GLU A 1171 -28.92 -38.11 5.70
C GLU A 1171 -28.59 -39.46 6.33
N LYS A 1172 -27.85 -40.31 5.61
CA LYS A 1172 -27.38 -41.62 6.12
C LYS A 1172 -26.50 -41.45 7.34
N ILE A 1173 -25.55 -40.51 7.31
CA ILE A 1173 -24.69 -40.20 8.45
C ILE A 1173 -25.51 -39.71 9.66
N ALA A 1174 -26.49 -38.83 9.44
CA ALA A 1174 -27.37 -38.36 10.52
C ALA A 1174 -28.17 -39.52 11.14
N CYS A 1175 -28.68 -40.45 10.34
CA CYS A 1175 -29.37 -41.66 10.81
C CYS A 1175 -28.43 -42.59 11.60
N LEU A 1176 -27.21 -42.86 11.11
CA LEU A 1176 -26.23 -43.70 11.82
C LEU A 1176 -25.86 -43.10 13.18
N ARG A 1177 -25.65 -41.78 13.26
CA ARG A 1177 -25.40 -41.08 14.52
C ARG A 1177 -26.58 -41.15 15.48
N LEU A 1178 -27.80 -41.10 14.95
CA LEU A 1178 -29.02 -41.26 15.72
C LEU A 1178 -29.12 -42.68 16.31
N MET A 1179 -28.87 -43.71 15.50
CA MET A 1179 -28.81 -45.11 15.95
C MET A 1179 -27.76 -45.30 17.04
N ALA A 1180 -26.56 -44.73 16.87
CA ALA A 1180 -25.49 -44.79 17.87
C ALA A 1180 -25.89 -44.16 19.21
N ARG A 1181 -26.61 -43.04 19.15
CA ARG A 1181 -27.10 -42.34 20.34
C ARG A 1181 -28.17 -43.13 21.09
N LYS A 1182 -29.04 -43.81 20.35
CA LYS A 1182 -30.16 -44.58 20.89
C LYS A 1182 -29.79 -46.01 21.30
N GLY A 1183 -28.70 -46.55 20.75
CA GLY A 1183 -28.31 -47.93 21.05
C GLY A 1183 -29.17 -48.97 20.31
N ASP A 1184 -29.74 -48.61 19.15
CA ASP A 1184 -30.64 -49.50 18.41
C ASP A 1184 -29.85 -50.54 17.59
N LEU A 1185 -29.88 -51.81 18.03
CA LEU A 1185 -29.26 -52.95 17.34
C LEU A 1185 -30.20 -53.67 16.36
N SER A 1186 -31.48 -53.27 16.26
CA SER A 1186 -32.50 -54.06 15.56
C SER A 1186 -32.22 -54.27 14.06
N ASP A 1187 -31.43 -53.40 13.42
CA ASP A 1187 -31.05 -53.48 12.00
C ASP A 1187 -29.54 -53.70 11.78
N LEU A 1188 -28.82 -54.28 12.75
CA LEU A 1188 -27.39 -54.57 12.60
C LEU A 1188 -27.04 -55.41 11.34
N PRO A 1189 -27.81 -56.46 10.98
CA PRO A 1189 -27.59 -57.18 9.72
C PRO A 1189 -27.81 -56.31 8.48
N GLY A 1190 -28.80 -55.41 8.52
CA GLY A 1190 -29.08 -54.47 7.44
C GLY A 1190 -27.96 -53.45 7.23
N LEU A 1191 -27.09 -53.21 8.22
CA LEU A 1191 -25.95 -52.31 8.10
C LEU A 1191 -24.77 -52.90 7.30
N GLN A 1192 -24.70 -54.22 7.10
CA GLN A 1192 -23.61 -54.86 6.36
C GLN A 1192 -23.47 -54.31 4.93
N ARG A 1193 -24.58 -53.94 4.29
CA ARG A 1193 -24.56 -53.29 2.96
C ARG A 1193 -23.81 -51.95 2.94
N LEU A 1194 -23.65 -51.30 4.09
CA LEU A 1194 -22.91 -50.04 4.23
C LEU A 1194 -21.41 -50.25 4.47
N TYR A 1195 -20.98 -51.46 4.83
CA TYR A 1195 -19.58 -51.77 5.14
C TYR A 1195 -18.68 -51.65 3.89
N LEU A 1196 -19.28 -51.90 2.72
CA LEU A 1196 -18.65 -51.78 1.41
C LEU A 1196 -19.12 -50.54 0.63
N HIS A 1197 -19.84 -49.60 1.29
CA HIS A 1197 -20.41 -48.43 0.62
C HIS A 1197 -19.31 -47.59 -0.03
N SER A 1198 -19.47 -47.15 -1.29
CA SER A 1198 -18.41 -46.46 -2.06
C SER A 1198 -17.81 -45.24 -1.36
N ASN A 1199 -18.65 -44.38 -0.77
CA ASN A 1199 -18.22 -43.20 -0.01
C ASN A 1199 -17.60 -43.55 1.36
N SER A 1200 -16.35 -43.16 1.59
CA SER A 1200 -15.61 -43.44 2.82
C SER A 1200 -16.22 -42.86 4.10
N LEU A 1201 -16.93 -41.73 4.04
CA LEU A 1201 -17.51 -41.09 5.24
C LEU A 1201 -18.63 -41.93 5.87
N ILE A 1202 -19.36 -42.69 5.06
CA ILE A 1202 -20.38 -43.62 5.58
C ILE A 1202 -19.70 -44.78 6.29
N ARG A 1203 -18.63 -45.35 5.71
CA ARG A 1203 -17.83 -46.40 6.34
C ARG A 1203 -17.21 -45.92 7.65
N GLU A 1204 -16.72 -44.68 7.70
CA GLU A 1204 -16.23 -44.06 8.95
C GLU A 1204 -17.30 -43.99 10.04
N GLU A 1205 -18.50 -43.52 9.72
CA GLU A 1205 -19.58 -43.38 10.70
C GLU A 1205 -20.18 -44.73 11.12
N VAL A 1206 -20.14 -45.75 10.26
CA VAL A 1206 -20.45 -47.14 10.63
C VAL A 1206 -19.47 -47.67 11.68
N LEU A 1207 -18.17 -47.40 11.53
CA LEU A 1207 -17.17 -47.81 12.53
C LEU A 1207 -17.35 -47.09 13.86
N GLU A 1208 -17.68 -45.80 13.84
CA GLU A 1208 -18.01 -45.04 15.05
C GLU A 1208 -19.30 -45.55 15.73
N LEU A 1209 -20.30 -45.97 14.94
CA LEU A 1209 -21.53 -46.61 15.45
C LEU A 1209 -21.21 -47.94 16.16
N LEU A 1210 -20.48 -48.85 15.50
CA LEU A 1210 -20.08 -50.14 16.08
C LEU A 1210 -19.26 -49.95 17.35
N TYR A 1211 -18.32 -49.01 17.33
CA TYR A 1211 -17.53 -48.63 18.48
C TYR A 1211 -18.41 -48.11 19.63
N SER A 1212 -19.41 -47.27 19.34
CA SER A 1212 -20.38 -46.80 20.32
C SER A 1212 -21.19 -47.95 20.93
N PHE A 1213 -21.53 -48.99 20.16
CA PHE A 1213 -22.20 -50.17 20.70
C PHE A 1213 -21.31 -50.98 21.63
N TYR A 1214 -20.03 -51.18 21.28
CA TYR A 1214 -19.07 -51.81 22.19
C TYR A 1214 -18.90 -51.03 23.50
N ARG A 1215 -18.70 -49.70 23.44
CA ARG A 1215 -18.56 -48.89 24.67
C ARG A 1215 -19.81 -48.85 25.56
N ARG A 1216 -20.97 -49.26 25.01
CA ARG A 1216 -22.24 -49.36 25.74
C ARG A 1216 -22.52 -50.79 26.22
N ASN A 1217 -21.57 -51.72 26.08
CA ASN A 1217 -21.72 -53.14 26.39
C ASN A 1217 -22.83 -53.84 25.58
N LEU A 1218 -23.12 -53.34 24.38
CA LEU A 1218 -24.11 -53.92 23.47
C LEU A 1218 -23.49 -54.92 22.47
N LEU A 1219 -22.18 -54.85 22.29
CA LEU A 1219 -21.37 -55.83 21.54
C LEU A 1219 -20.18 -56.22 22.42
N ASN A 1220 -19.83 -57.51 22.44
CA ASN A 1220 -18.62 -57.98 23.10
C ASN A 1220 -17.38 -57.83 22.19
N GLY A 1221 -16.19 -57.99 22.77
CA GLY A 1221 -14.91 -57.79 22.07
C GLY A 1221 -14.71 -58.70 20.85
N ALA A 1222 -15.28 -59.91 20.85
CA ALA A 1222 -15.20 -60.83 19.72
C ALA A 1222 -16.14 -60.41 18.57
N GLU A 1223 -17.37 -59.99 18.91
CA GLU A 1223 -18.38 -59.54 17.95
C GLU A 1223 -17.96 -58.28 17.19
N ILE A 1224 -17.45 -57.26 17.89
CA ILE A 1224 -17.00 -56.04 17.22
C ILE A 1224 -15.78 -56.30 16.33
N LYS A 1225 -14.88 -57.21 16.74
CA LYS A 1225 -13.68 -57.58 15.97
C LYS A 1225 -14.05 -58.21 14.65
N ASP A 1226 -15.05 -59.09 14.64
CA ASP A 1226 -15.58 -59.70 13.42
C ASP A 1226 -16.22 -58.64 12.49
N LEU A 1227 -17.11 -57.80 13.03
CA LEU A 1227 -17.83 -56.79 12.24
C LEU A 1227 -16.89 -55.72 11.64
N VAL A 1228 -15.86 -55.30 12.38
CA VAL A 1228 -14.88 -54.30 11.90
C VAL A 1228 -14.05 -54.84 10.74
N GLN A 1229 -13.73 -56.14 10.71
CA GLN A 1229 -12.97 -56.76 9.62
C GLN A 1229 -13.72 -56.76 8.29
N GLN A 1230 -15.06 -56.70 8.33
CA GLN A 1230 -15.90 -56.69 7.15
C GLN A 1230 -15.99 -55.29 6.48
N VAL A 1231 -15.48 -54.23 7.13
CA VAL A 1231 -15.51 -52.86 6.60
C VAL A 1231 -14.36 -52.59 5.64
N LEU A 1232 -14.66 -52.08 4.45
CA LEU A 1232 -13.66 -51.78 3.42
C LEU A 1232 -12.72 -50.63 3.85
N ILE A 1233 -11.42 -50.90 3.88
CA ILE A 1233 -10.37 -49.99 4.41
C ILE A 1233 -9.82 -49.00 3.34
N THR A 1234 -10.23 -49.11 2.08
CA THR A 1234 -9.72 -48.25 1.00
C THR A 1234 -10.29 -46.83 1.07
N SER A 1235 -9.46 -45.82 0.81
CA SER A 1235 -9.89 -44.41 0.62
C SER A 1235 -9.87 -44.06 -0.87
N ASP A 1236 -10.99 -43.54 -1.35
CA ASP A 1236 -11.22 -42.99 -2.69
C ASP A 1236 -10.80 -41.51 -2.80
N HIS A 1237 -10.35 -40.90 -1.70
CA HIS A 1237 -9.88 -39.51 -1.65
C HIS A 1237 -8.37 -39.42 -1.38
N LEU A 1238 -7.65 -38.70 -2.25
CA LEU A 1238 -6.21 -38.40 -2.25
C LEU A 1238 -5.75 -37.52 -1.06
N THR A 1239 -6.18 -37.84 0.17
CA THR A 1239 -5.74 -37.20 1.41
C THR A 1239 -4.88 -38.18 2.24
N PRO A 1240 -3.71 -37.77 2.76
CA PRO A 1240 -2.72 -38.67 3.36
C PRO A 1240 -3.03 -39.16 4.78
N GLU A 1241 -4.21 -38.84 5.35
CA GLU A 1241 -4.64 -39.35 6.66
C GLU A 1241 -5.66 -40.49 6.50
N PHE A 1242 -5.27 -41.72 6.83
CA PHE A 1242 -6.16 -42.89 6.81
C PHE A 1242 -7.05 -42.93 8.07
N ARG A 1243 -8.08 -42.09 8.11
CA ARG A 1243 -8.97 -41.93 9.28
C ARG A 1243 -9.68 -43.22 9.69
N ILE A 1244 -10.14 -44.02 8.73
CA ILE A 1244 -10.70 -45.36 8.96
C ILE A 1244 -9.71 -46.25 9.74
N LYS A 1245 -8.45 -46.30 9.31
CA LYS A 1245 -7.40 -47.07 10.00
C LYS A 1245 -7.14 -46.55 11.41
N SER A 1246 -7.23 -45.24 11.64
CA SER A 1246 -7.13 -44.64 12.97
C SER A 1246 -8.26 -45.10 13.89
N ILE A 1247 -9.51 -45.10 13.41
CA ILE A 1247 -10.68 -45.56 14.18
C ILE A 1247 -10.56 -47.05 14.49
N ILE A 1248 -10.20 -47.87 13.49
CA ILE A 1248 -9.98 -49.31 13.68
C ILE A 1248 -8.88 -49.58 14.72
N ASN A 1249 -7.75 -48.89 14.63
CA ASN A 1249 -6.67 -49.02 15.61
C ASN A 1249 -7.11 -48.60 17.01
N ARG A 1250 -7.95 -47.56 17.13
CA ARG A 1250 -8.52 -47.13 18.41
C ARG A 1250 -9.43 -48.20 19.00
N ILE A 1251 -10.28 -48.81 18.18
CA ILE A 1251 -11.17 -49.92 18.58
C ILE A 1251 -10.33 -51.11 19.08
N TYR A 1252 -9.36 -51.58 18.28
CA TYR A 1252 -8.49 -52.70 18.67
C TYR A 1252 -7.72 -52.43 19.96
N LYS A 1253 -7.17 -51.22 20.11
CA LYS A 1253 -6.43 -50.85 21.32
C LYS A 1253 -7.31 -50.90 22.59
N GLU A 1254 -8.60 -50.59 22.49
CA GLU A 1254 -9.53 -50.63 23.64
C GLU A 1254 -10.15 -52.02 23.87
N ILE A 1255 -10.07 -52.93 22.88
CA ILE A 1255 -10.40 -54.36 23.06
C ILE A 1255 -9.22 -55.12 23.68
N ASP A 1256 -7.99 -54.82 23.25
CA ASP A 1256 -6.76 -55.49 23.70
C ASP A 1256 -6.21 -54.92 25.02
N GLN A 1257 -6.85 -53.90 25.60
CA GLN A 1257 -6.59 -53.45 26.97
C GLN A 1257 -7.52 -54.20 27.93
N PRO A 1258 -6.98 -54.99 28.88
CA PRO A 1258 -7.79 -55.80 29.79
C PRO A 1258 -8.64 -54.98 30.76
#